data_AF-A0AAD8KXQ9-F1
#
_entry.id   AF-A0AAD8KXQ9-F1
#
_cell.length_a   1.000
_cell.length_b   1.000
_cell.length_c   1.000
_cell.angle_alpha   90.00
_cell.angle_beta   90.00
_cell.angle_gamma   90.00
#
_symmetry.space_group_name_H-M   'P 1'
#
loop_
_entity.id
_entity.type
_entity.pdbx_description
1 polymer ?
#
loop_
_entity_poly.entity_id
_entity_poly.type
_entity_poly.pdbx_seq_one_letter_code
_entity_poly.pdbx_strand_id
1 'polypeptide(L)'
;MASSSASCTQKRFKYDVFLSFRGEDTRKSFVDHLYHALERKSIITYKDDEKIKKGKRISDELVRATEDSKFYIIVFSKNYASSSWCLDELVKIMECQKTKERTAYPVFYDVEPTEVRKQSGAVGEAFAKHKEEVVKKWRVALREAADLVGWELKNTFDGHEAKFIQNIVEEISLELGYNNSSIDGNLVGMRERIKVVVSSLETDIDDVRMIGIKGIGGGGKTTLARCVFDQISNDPSTHSRLWIGEEIEDILVEEKGTEETRCIKVRLANPTTIMKGLRNMKKLRFLYVTCSNDLNCDGYDSDTVYYNRHCRDYFYHDNDDISEDLQYLPHGLQYLCWTGYPYTCLSKYLQANNLVGLEMYCSNITQLWEEGETKVLQKLRFIDLCFCKLKTLDIGLFPCLERLNIVSCDNLVELHMPVENFKLKYLHLCSCKLRTLDLTHAQNLETLKVTKCKDLVELHFPLESLKLKNISLEWSKLKNLNLTRYQNLERLDLICGNLVELHMPDVNFKLKSLNICRSKLRIIDIGRAQHLENINIKNNLYLVELHLPIEKLKVFKLECCDMEALNLTHNRCLEKLHLVKCKNLLELHMPVESQELKTIYLYRSKLSNINLTRCQNLKKLDLVQCNALLELHMPINRSELETIYLRDSKLRTLNLTLTQNLKKIHLEECENLLEVDMPIESPELKAIYMYCSKLKTLRITRTQSLETLHLIECKELLELHMPIKSYVVRIIYMSCSRLKALNLMWTQNLEMLHLEECYELLELHLPIKCLKLKNIYIRCSKLRSLNLTGIRNLETLDLLQCEDMQELHMPIESPKLKTINISCSKLRTLYLGMCPSLECLDLHNCFTLEEVSAPVGCLSGRVRHPLQRIIVTGSYINKCNQVDFFRKSNCVPDEKRYDCVNKLGCRATNVEFVIVLV
;
A
#
# COMPACT_ATOMS: atom_id res chain seq x y z
N MET A 1 21.94 -51.90 -32.29
CA MET A 1 23.06 -52.17 -31.38
C MET A 1 23.08 -51.06 -30.34
N ALA A 2 22.86 -51.42 -29.07
CA ALA A 2 22.82 -50.47 -27.96
C ALA A 2 24.21 -49.86 -27.75
N SER A 3 24.30 -48.53 -27.72
CA SER A 3 25.47 -47.79 -27.26
C SER A 3 25.23 -47.40 -25.81
N SER A 4 26.04 -47.95 -24.91
CA SER A 4 25.99 -47.72 -23.47
C SER A 4 26.43 -46.30 -23.13
N SER A 5 25.54 -45.52 -22.53
CA SER A 5 25.89 -44.31 -21.81
C SER A 5 26.66 -44.67 -20.53
N ALA A 6 27.96 -44.41 -20.49
CA ALA A 6 28.71 -44.42 -19.24
C ALA A 6 28.22 -43.25 -18.37
N SER A 7 27.42 -43.55 -17.34
CA SER A 7 27.05 -42.56 -16.33
C SER A 7 28.30 -42.18 -15.55
N CYS A 8 28.77 -40.94 -15.70
CA CYS A 8 29.73 -40.35 -14.77
C CYS A 8 28.99 -40.07 -13.45
N THR A 9 28.96 -41.05 -12.56
CA THR A 9 28.49 -40.84 -11.19
C THR A 9 29.54 -40.01 -10.45
N GLN A 10 29.36 -38.69 -10.40
CA GLN A 10 30.13 -37.84 -9.48
C GLN A 10 29.86 -38.32 -8.05
N LYS A 11 30.90 -38.81 -7.35
CA LYS A 11 30.80 -39.15 -5.93
C LYS A 11 30.45 -37.88 -5.15
N ARG A 12 29.36 -37.93 -4.39
CA ARG A 12 28.87 -36.81 -3.60
C ARG A 12 29.58 -36.83 -2.25
N PHE A 13 30.54 -35.93 -2.03
CA PHE A 13 31.18 -35.73 -0.73
C PHE A 13 30.15 -35.21 0.28
N LYS A 14 30.27 -35.62 1.54
CA LYS A 14 29.37 -35.15 2.62
C LYS A 14 29.79 -33.79 3.14
N TYR A 15 31.09 -33.54 3.17
CA TYR A 15 31.68 -32.27 3.58
C TYR A 15 32.53 -31.70 2.44
N ASP A 16 32.44 -30.39 2.25
CA ASP A 16 33.29 -29.68 1.31
C ASP A 16 34.72 -29.55 1.86
N VAL A 17 34.85 -29.28 3.17
CA VAL A 17 36.13 -29.06 3.85
C VAL A 17 36.22 -29.86 5.16
N PHE A 18 37.39 -30.42 5.45
CA PHE A 18 37.76 -30.99 6.74
C PHE A 18 38.89 -30.17 7.38
N LEU A 19 38.72 -29.73 8.62
CA LEU A 19 39.73 -28.98 9.37
C LEU A 19 40.52 -29.91 10.31
N SER A 20 41.83 -30.05 10.09
CA SER A 20 42.74 -30.73 11.02
C SER A 20 43.64 -29.72 11.73
N PHE A 21 43.65 -29.73 13.06
CA PHE A 21 44.30 -28.70 13.87
C PHE A 21 44.57 -29.20 15.29
N ARG A 22 45.48 -28.52 16.00
CA ARG A 22 45.68 -28.75 17.44
C ARG A 22 44.66 -27.96 18.24
N GLY A 23 43.68 -28.66 18.80
CA GLY A 23 42.59 -28.03 19.55
C GLY A 23 43.04 -27.15 20.73
N GLU A 24 44.13 -27.50 21.43
CA GLU A 24 44.67 -26.68 22.53
C GLU A 24 45.27 -25.35 22.06
N ASP A 25 45.74 -25.27 20.81
CA ASP A 25 46.46 -24.09 20.30
C ASP A 25 45.51 -23.10 19.60
N THR A 26 44.60 -23.59 18.73
CA THR A 26 43.89 -22.73 17.76
C THR A 26 42.36 -22.85 17.75
N ARG A 27 41.76 -23.71 18.58
CA ARG A 27 40.32 -24.06 18.51
C ARG A 27 39.37 -22.87 18.71
N LYS A 28 39.69 -21.95 19.62
CA LYS A 28 38.84 -20.80 20.00
C LYS A 28 39.32 -19.48 19.39
N SER A 29 40.33 -19.54 18.52
CA SER A 29 40.91 -18.39 17.84
C SER A 29 40.82 -18.62 16.34
N PHE A 30 41.96 -18.81 15.67
CA PHE A 30 42.09 -18.93 14.23
C PHE A 30 41.12 -19.93 13.59
N VAL A 31 41.03 -21.15 14.14
CA VAL A 31 40.21 -22.21 13.55
C VAL A 31 38.72 -21.93 13.73
N ASP A 32 38.32 -21.25 14.82
CA ASP A 32 36.93 -20.87 15.05
C ASP A 32 36.47 -19.80 14.04
N HIS A 33 37.33 -18.81 13.82
CA HIS A 33 37.09 -17.75 12.84
C HIS A 33 37.10 -18.27 11.41
N LEU A 34 38.03 -19.16 11.07
CA LEU A 34 38.08 -19.82 9.76
C LEU A 34 36.83 -20.66 9.52
N TYR A 35 36.39 -21.45 10.50
CA TYR A 35 35.18 -22.27 10.40
C TYR A 35 33.94 -21.42 10.12
N HIS A 36 33.71 -20.36 10.90
CA HIS A 36 32.57 -19.49 10.69
C HIS A 36 32.66 -18.68 9.39
N ALA A 37 33.85 -18.37 8.91
CA ALA A 37 34.03 -17.71 7.62
C ALA A 37 33.66 -18.65 6.45
N LEU A 38 34.04 -19.94 6.53
CA LEU A 38 33.61 -20.97 5.57
C LEU A 38 32.08 -21.18 5.61
N GLU A 39 31.48 -21.27 6.79
CA GLU A 39 30.01 -21.39 6.92
C GLU A 39 29.25 -20.21 6.32
N ARG A 40 29.76 -18.97 6.50
CA ARG A 40 29.14 -17.77 5.91
C ARG A 40 29.10 -17.80 4.38
N LYS A 41 29.99 -18.57 3.75
CA LYS A 41 29.99 -18.83 2.30
C LYS A 41 29.23 -20.10 1.92
N SER A 42 28.46 -20.68 2.84
CA SER A 42 27.72 -21.94 2.65
C SER A 42 28.61 -23.14 2.28
N ILE A 43 29.88 -23.13 2.71
CA ILE A 43 30.81 -24.23 2.53
C ILE A 43 30.64 -25.22 3.70
N ILE A 44 30.22 -26.44 3.42
CA ILE A 44 29.90 -27.45 4.43
C ILE A 44 31.20 -27.99 5.03
N THR A 45 31.57 -27.52 6.22
CA THR A 45 32.85 -27.84 6.85
C THR A 45 32.69 -28.79 8.04
N TYR A 46 33.52 -29.83 8.11
CA TYR A 46 33.71 -30.65 9.30
C TYR A 46 34.82 -30.05 10.16
N LYS A 47 34.47 -29.71 11.40
CA LYS A 47 35.39 -29.24 12.44
C LYS A 47 35.28 -30.19 13.62
N ASP A 48 36.40 -30.76 14.02
CA ASP A 48 36.43 -31.71 15.12
C ASP A 48 36.17 -31.01 16.48
N ASP A 49 34.99 -31.25 17.04
CA ASP A 49 34.45 -30.65 18.26
C ASP A 49 34.49 -31.66 19.42
N GLU A 50 35.66 -32.19 19.77
CA GLU A 50 35.72 -33.24 20.79
C GLU A 50 35.51 -32.71 22.23
N LYS A 51 34.33 -33.04 22.77
CA LYS A 51 34.13 -33.52 24.16
C LYS A 51 34.48 -35.01 24.31
N ILE A 52 35.50 -35.52 23.61
CA ILE A 52 35.87 -36.94 23.62
C ILE A 52 37.11 -37.15 24.52
N LYS A 53 37.06 -38.26 25.27
CA LYS A 53 37.92 -38.58 26.42
C LYS A 53 39.34 -38.95 25.98
N LYS A 54 40.34 -38.31 26.60
CA LYS A 54 41.78 -38.65 26.46
C LYS A 54 42.01 -40.17 26.60
N GLY A 55 42.60 -40.80 25.58
CA GLY A 55 43.17 -42.15 25.67
C GLY A 55 42.59 -43.27 24.80
N LYS A 56 41.89 -42.99 23.69
CA LYS A 56 41.47 -44.03 22.71
C LYS A 56 41.95 -43.72 21.29
N ARG A 57 42.08 -44.76 20.44
CA ARG A 57 42.40 -44.65 19.00
C ARG A 57 41.29 -43.91 18.24
N ILE A 58 41.63 -43.33 17.09
CA ILE A 58 40.73 -42.60 16.19
C ILE A 58 39.37 -43.31 16.08
N SER A 59 38.28 -42.59 16.34
CA SER A 59 36.92 -43.13 16.21
C SER A 59 36.60 -43.41 14.73
N ASP A 60 35.84 -44.48 14.45
CA ASP A 60 35.42 -44.81 13.07
C ASP A 60 34.67 -43.66 12.39
N GLU A 61 34.09 -42.76 13.19
CA GLU A 61 33.38 -41.56 12.73
C GLU A 61 34.34 -40.51 12.14
N LEU A 62 35.50 -40.30 12.75
CA LEU A 62 36.50 -39.37 12.23
C LEU A 62 37.17 -39.91 10.97
N VAL A 63 37.46 -41.21 10.91
CA VAL A 63 37.96 -41.86 9.68
C VAL A 63 36.98 -41.68 8.52
N ARG A 64 35.67 -41.86 8.77
CA ARG A 64 34.62 -41.63 7.77
C ARG A 64 34.51 -40.16 7.37
N ALA A 65 34.56 -39.24 8.32
CA ALA A 65 34.51 -37.80 8.03
C ALA A 65 35.71 -37.36 7.15
N THR A 66 36.91 -37.88 7.43
CA THR A 66 38.09 -37.65 6.59
C THR A 66 37.87 -38.23 5.19
N GLU A 67 37.33 -39.45 5.04
CA GLU A 67 37.10 -40.04 3.72
C GLU A 67 35.98 -39.36 2.90
N ASP A 68 34.96 -38.81 3.57
CA ASP A 68 33.80 -38.15 2.96
C ASP A 68 34.00 -36.65 2.68
N SER A 69 35.22 -36.14 2.84
CA SER A 69 35.57 -34.72 2.60
C SER A 69 36.31 -34.53 1.28
N LYS A 70 36.02 -33.41 0.59
CA LYS A 70 36.66 -33.05 -0.69
C LYS A 70 37.99 -32.33 -0.48
N PHE A 71 38.01 -31.30 0.38
CA PHE A 71 39.20 -30.51 0.70
C PHE A 71 39.63 -30.71 2.15
N TYR A 72 40.94 -30.68 2.41
CA TYR A 72 41.50 -30.76 3.77
C TYR A 72 42.30 -29.50 4.05
N ILE A 73 42.00 -28.78 5.14
CA ILE A 73 42.82 -27.66 5.61
C ILE A 73 43.54 -28.10 6.88
N ILE A 74 44.87 -28.14 6.82
CA ILE A 74 45.74 -28.62 7.91
C ILE A 74 46.39 -27.42 8.57
N VAL A 75 45.96 -27.04 9.76
CA VAL A 75 46.48 -25.88 10.49
C VAL A 75 47.63 -26.29 11.39
N PHE A 76 48.86 -26.09 10.90
CA PHE A 76 50.08 -26.34 11.67
C PHE A 76 50.34 -25.21 12.66
N SER A 77 50.31 -25.58 13.94
CA SER A 77 50.72 -24.75 15.08
C SER A 77 51.97 -25.31 15.78
N LYS A 78 52.62 -24.51 16.63
CA LYS A 78 53.84 -24.91 17.36
C LYS A 78 53.73 -26.26 18.07
N ASN A 79 52.59 -26.57 18.70
CA ASN A 79 52.39 -27.84 19.41
C ASN A 79 51.62 -28.88 18.60
N TYR A 80 51.35 -28.68 17.31
CA TYR A 80 50.62 -29.64 16.49
C TYR A 80 51.19 -31.06 16.58
N ALA A 81 52.52 -31.17 16.41
CA ALA A 81 53.22 -32.44 16.44
C ALA A 81 53.36 -33.08 17.84
N SER A 82 52.92 -32.40 18.91
CA SER A 82 52.87 -33.02 20.25
C SER A 82 51.72 -34.01 20.42
N SER A 83 50.71 -33.95 19.54
CA SER A 83 49.54 -34.81 19.60
C SER A 83 49.68 -35.99 18.66
N SER A 84 49.73 -37.21 19.22
CA SER A 84 49.65 -38.43 18.39
C SER A 84 48.38 -38.47 17.55
N TRP A 85 47.27 -37.93 18.07
CA TRP A 85 46.00 -37.82 17.35
C TRP A 85 46.10 -36.95 16.09
N CYS A 86 46.59 -35.71 16.21
CA CYS A 86 46.78 -34.83 15.04
C CYS A 86 47.76 -35.43 14.01
N LEU A 87 48.73 -36.23 14.46
CA LEU A 87 49.69 -36.91 13.59
C LEU A 87 49.08 -38.13 12.88
N ASP A 88 48.23 -38.91 13.55
CA ASP A 88 47.51 -40.01 12.94
C ASP A 88 46.45 -39.51 11.94
N GLU A 89 45.76 -38.40 12.25
CA GLU A 89 44.89 -37.70 11.31
C GLU A 89 45.64 -37.24 10.06
N LEU A 90 46.81 -36.63 10.25
CA LEU A 90 47.64 -36.17 9.15
C LEU A 90 48.04 -37.34 8.23
N VAL A 91 48.46 -38.48 8.80
CA VAL A 91 48.76 -39.68 8.00
C VAL A 91 47.54 -40.08 7.17
N LYS A 92 46.34 -40.09 7.76
CA LYS A 92 45.12 -40.46 7.02
C LYS A 92 44.76 -39.45 5.93
N ILE A 93 44.91 -38.15 6.18
CA ILE A 93 44.69 -37.11 5.17
C ILE A 93 45.65 -37.30 4.00
N MET A 94 46.93 -37.51 4.27
CA MET A 94 47.95 -37.74 3.23
C MET A 94 47.72 -39.05 2.46
N GLU A 95 47.13 -40.07 3.08
CA GLU A 95 46.65 -41.26 2.37
C GLU A 95 45.46 -40.95 1.44
N CYS A 96 44.47 -40.17 1.91
CA CYS A 96 43.29 -39.80 1.14
C CYS A 96 43.61 -38.87 -0.05
N GLN A 97 44.55 -37.95 0.12
CA GLN A 97 44.99 -37.00 -0.92
C GLN A 97 45.62 -37.70 -2.15
N LYS A 98 46.10 -38.94 -2.03
CA LYS A 98 46.66 -39.69 -3.19
C LYS A 98 45.63 -39.98 -4.28
N THR A 99 44.34 -39.72 -4.03
CA THR A 99 43.26 -39.81 -5.01
C THR A 99 43.04 -38.47 -5.74
N LYS A 100 42.89 -38.50 -7.08
CA LYS A 100 42.87 -37.30 -7.96
C LYS A 100 41.75 -36.26 -7.71
N GLU A 101 40.81 -36.53 -6.81
CA GLU A 101 39.64 -35.67 -6.57
C GLU A 101 39.67 -34.95 -5.21
N ARG A 102 40.73 -35.13 -4.42
CA ARG A 102 40.85 -34.54 -3.08
C ARG A 102 42.14 -33.75 -2.93
N THR A 103 42.05 -32.56 -2.34
CA THR A 103 43.21 -31.65 -2.19
C THR A 103 43.40 -31.27 -0.74
N ALA A 104 44.64 -31.34 -0.26
CA ALA A 104 45.02 -30.90 1.08
C ALA A 104 45.82 -29.60 0.99
N TYR A 105 45.51 -28.66 1.88
CA TYR A 105 46.13 -27.35 1.96
C TYR A 105 46.71 -27.12 3.36
N PRO A 106 48.05 -27.03 3.50
CA PRO A 106 48.67 -26.69 4.76
C PRO A 106 48.53 -25.19 5.06
N VAL A 107 48.17 -24.85 6.30
CA VAL A 107 48.17 -23.49 6.84
C VAL A 107 49.19 -23.42 7.96
N PHE A 108 50.24 -22.63 7.76
CA PHE A 108 51.31 -22.42 8.71
C PHE A 108 50.95 -21.21 9.59
N TYR A 109 50.35 -21.48 10.75
CA TYR A 109 49.73 -20.46 11.60
C TYR A 109 50.77 -19.68 12.42
N ASP A 110 51.57 -20.38 13.23
CA ASP A 110 52.61 -19.76 14.07
C ASP A 110 53.97 -20.46 13.97
N VAL A 111 54.15 -21.25 12.90
CA VAL A 111 55.35 -22.01 12.56
C VAL A 111 55.75 -21.74 11.12
N GLU A 112 57.01 -21.93 10.78
CA GLU A 112 57.46 -21.85 9.37
C GLU A 112 57.31 -23.21 8.67
N PRO A 113 57.04 -23.28 7.35
CA PRO A 113 57.00 -24.52 6.59
C PRO A 113 58.26 -25.38 6.75
N THR A 114 59.41 -24.74 6.90
CA THR A 114 60.70 -25.43 7.07
C THR A 114 60.81 -26.14 8.42
N GLU A 115 60.21 -25.59 9.49
CA GLU A 115 60.16 -26.23 10.82
C GLU A 115 59.33 -27.51 10.77
N VAL A 116 58.19 -27.48 10.07
CA VAL A 116 57.33 -28.66 9.87
C VAL A 116 58.03 -29.70 8.98
N ARG A 117 58.65 -29.28 7.87
CA ARG A 117 59.31 -30.16 6.89
C ARG A 117 60.53 -30.90 7.45
N LYS A 118 61.36 -30.19 8.21
CA LYS A 118 62.59 -30.74 8.81
C LYS A 118 62.37 -31.30 10.22
N GLN A 119 61.18 -31.12 10.78
CA GLN A 119 60.84 -31.44 12.17
C GLN A 119 61.86 -30.82 13.14
N SER A 120 62.11 -29.52 12.98
CA SER A 120 63.05 -28.70 13.75
C SER A 120 62.33 -27.56 14.46
N GLY A 121 63.03 -26.77 15.27
CA GLY A 121 62.41 -25.66 16.01
C GLY A 121 61.33 -26.14 16.99
N ALA A 122 60.29 -25.34 17.17
CA ALA A 122 59.22 -25.65 18.14
C ALA A 122 58.46 -26.92 17.76
N VAL A 123 58.26 -27.16 16.45
CA VAL A 123 57.59 -28.37 15.94
C VAL A 123 58.44 -29.62 16.21
N GLY A 124 59.77 -29.51 16.07
CA GLY A 124 60.71 -30.58 16.38
C GLY A 124 60.72 -30.95 17.87
N GLU A 125 60.72 -29.95 18.76
CA GLU A 125 60.61 -30.14 20.20
C GLU A 125 59.28 -30.80 20.60
N ALA A 126 58.18 -30.36 19.97
CA ALA A 126 56.87 -30.96 20.16
C ALA A 126 56.83 -32.42 19.69
N PHE A 127 57.47 -32.73 18.55
CA PHE A 127 57.54 -34.08 17.98
C PHE A 127 58.44 -35.03 18.77
N ALA A 128 59.50 -34.52 19.40
CA ALA A 128 60.46 -35.30 20.20
C ALA A 128 59.83 -35.94 21.47
N LYS A 129 58.59 -35.56 21.82
CA LYS A 129 57.83 -36.14 22.93
C LYS A 129 57.41 -37.60 22.68
N HIS A 130 57.47 -38.08 21.43
CA HIS A 130 57.07 -39.44 21.05
C HIS A 130 58.29 -40.38 20.93
N LYS A 131 58.23 -41.58 21.53
CA LYS A 131 59.36 -42.53 21.62
C LYS A 131 59.19 -43.85 20.84
N GLU A 132 58.18 -43.98 19.97
CA GLU A 132 57.73 -45.27 19.40
C GLU A 132 58.06 -45.51 17.91
N GLU A 133 57.93 -46.76 17.43
CA GLU A 133 58.16 -47.15 16.02
C GLU A 133 57.24 -46.46 15.00
N VAL A 134 56.07 -45.93 15.44
CA VAL A 134 55.10 -45.18 14.61
C VAL A 134 55.66 -43.83 14.12
N VAL A 135 56.71 -43.31 14.78
CA VAL A 135 57.38 -42.04 14.48
C VAL A 135 57.87 -41.95 13.03
N LYS A 136 58.18 -43.06 12.37
CA LYS A 136 58.61 -43.06 10.96
C LYS A 136 57.48 -42.60 10.02
N LYS A 137 56.24 -43.05 10.23
CA LYS A 137 55.09 -42.67 9.38
C LYS A 137 54.71 -41.21 9.58
N TRP A 138 54.68 -40.74 10.83
CA TRP A 138 54.42 -39.34 11.14
C TRP A 138 55.47 -38.39 10.56
N ARG A 139 56.75 -38.79 10.60
CA ARG A 139 57.83 -38.00 10.00
C ARG A 139 57.67 -37.83 8.49
N VAL A 140 57.22 -38.88 7.79
CA VAL A 140 56.93 -38.82 6.36
C VAL A 140 55.72 -37.92 6.09
N ALA A 141 54.61 -38.10 6.82
CA ALA A 141 53.39 -37.31 6.62
C ALA A 141 53.60 -35.81 6.88
N LEU A 142 54.36 -35.44 7.93
CA LEU A 142 54.72 -34.04 8.20
C LEU A 142 55.58 -33.45 7.09
N ARG A 143 56.52 -34.22 6.53
CA ARG A 143 57.35 -33.78 5.41
C ARG A 143 56.51 -33.59 4.16
N GLU A 144 55.71 -34.57 3.78
CA GLU A 144 54.88 -34.53 2.58
C GLU A 144 53.85 -33.40 2.67
N ALA A 145 53.18 -33.20 3.81
CA ALA A 145 52.23 -32.12 4.00
C ALA A 145 52.89 -30.73 3.93
N ALA A 146 54.13 -30.59 4.42
CA ALA A 146 54.88 -29.34 4.33
C ALA A 146 55.47 -29.08 2.92
N ASP A 147 55.44 -30.07 2.03
CA ASP A 147 55.82 -29.93 0.62
C ASP A 147 54.65 -29.51 -0.27
N LEU A 148 53.41 -29.50 0.26
CA LEU A 148 52.24 -29.02 -0.45
C LEU A 148 52.20 -27.48 -0.53
N VAL A 149 51.57 -26.97 -1.57
CA VAL A 149 51.26 -25.54 -1.70
C VAL A 149 50.21 -25.19 -0.65
N GLY A 150 50.51 -24.20 0.19
CA GLY A 150 49.59 -23.71 1.20
C GLY A 150 49.98 -22.32 1.66
N TRP A 151 49.36 -21.86 2.75
CA TRP A 151 49.43 -20.46 3.18
C TRP A 151 50.23 -20.29 4.46
N GLU A 152 51.02 -19.22 4.53
CA GLU A 152 51.82 -18.87 5.69
C GLU A 152 51.37 -17.54 6.28
N LEU A 153 50.87 -17.56 7.52
CA LEU A 153 50.23 -16.39 8.12
C LEU A 153 51.21 -15.21 8.24
N LYS A 154 52.44 -15.44 8.70
CA LYS A 154 53.43 -14.38 8.92
C LYS A 154 53.82 -13.62 7.65
N ASN A 155 53.88 -14.32 6.52
CA ASN A 155 54.38 -13.78 5.25
C ASN A 155 53.25 -13.29 4.33
N THR A 156 51.98 -13.51 4.72
CA THR A 156 50.80 -13.13 3.92
C THR A 156 50.01 -12.05 4.65
N PHE A 157 49.69 -10.94 3.96
CA PHE A 157 48.94 -9.80 4.51
C PHE A 157 49.49 -9.24 5.84
N ASP A 158 50.82 -9.18 5.99
CA ASP A 158 51.51 -8.67 7.20
C ASP A 158 51.08 -9.34 8.52
N GLY A 159 50.63 -10.60 8.47
CA GLY A 159 50.16 -11.33 9.65
C GLY A 159 48.73 -10.98 10.10
N HIS A 160 47.96 -10.23 9.30
CA HIS A 160 46.56 -9.92 9.61
C HIS A 160 45.65 -11.14 9.43
N GLU A 161 45.36 -11.81 10.54
CA GLU A 161 44.57 -13.03 10.63
C GLU A 161 43.22 -12.97 9.88
N ALA A 162 42.47 -11.87 10.00
CA ALA A 162 41.16 -11.74 9.37
C ALA A 162 41.23 -11.69 7.83
N LYS A 163 42.21 -10.97 7.26
CA LYS A 163 42.42 -10.89 5.81
C LYS A 163 42.92 -12.22 5.27
N PHE A 164 43.80 -12.87 6.03
CA PHE A 164 44.31 -14.19 5.71
C PHE A 164 43.20 -15.25 5.65
N ILE A 165 42.28 -15.25 6.62
CA ILE A 165 41.11 -16.13 6.61
C ILE A 165 40.20 -15.86 5.40
N GLN A 166 39.94 -14.60 5.06
CA GLN A 166 39.13 -14.25 3.89
C GLN A 166 39.72 -14.82 2.60
N ASN A 167 41.04 -14.69 2.41
CA ASN A 167 41.72 -15.22 1.24
C ASN A 167 41.61 -16.74 1.14
N ILE A 168 41.82 -17.46 2.24
CA ILE A 168 41.65 -18.93 2.28
C ILE A 168 40.22 -19.32 1.87
N VAL A 169 39.21 -18.63 2.40
CA VAL A 169 37.79 -18.92 2.09
C VAL A 169 37.46 -18.64 0.63
N GLU A 170 38.00 -17.56 0.06
CA GLU A 170 37.78 -17.19 -1.34
C GLU A 170 38.41 -18.21 -2.30
N GLU A 171 39.67 -18.61 -2.05
CA GLU A 171 40.33 -19.64 -2.86
C GLU A 171 39.58 -20.97 -2.82
N ILE A 172 39.16 -21.42 -1.63
CA ILE A 172 38.36 -22.66 -1.49
C ILE A 172 36.99 -22.53 -2.18
N SER A 173 36.35 -21.36 -2.12
CA SER A 173 35.07 -21.09 -2.80
C SER A 173 35.21 -21.20 -4.32
N LEU A 174 36.29 -20.66 -4.89
CA LEU A 174 36.59 -20.75 -6.32
C LEU A 174 36.81 -22.20 -6.76
N GLU A 175 37.58 -22.97 -5.99
CA GLU A 175 37.85 -24.40 -6.24
C GLU A 175 36.61 -25.30 -6.09
N LEU A 176 35.59 -24.85 -5.35
CA LEU A 176 34.28 -25.50 -5.29
C LEU A 176 33.37 -25.13 -6.48
N GLY A 177 33.77 -24.19 -7.34
CA GLY A 177 32.95 -23.70 -8.46
C GLY A 177 31.83 -22.75 -8.02
N TYR A 178 31.92 -22.18 -6.80
CA TYR A 178 31.06 -21.08 -6.37
C TYR A 178 31.56 -19.77 -6.98
N ASN A 179 31.31 -19.57 -8.27
CA ASN A 179 31.51 -18.24 -8.86
C ASN A 179 30.46 -17.27 -8.31
N ASN A 180 30.96 -16.11 -7.86
CA ASN A 180 30.19 -14.95 -7.42
C ASN A 180 29.08 -14.64 -8.43
N SER A 181 27.85 -14.97 -8.04
CA SER A 181 26.66 -14.27 -8.52
C SER A 181 26.11 -13.54 -7.31
N SER A 182 25.83 -12.25 -7.46
CA SER A 182 25.15 -11.40 -6.48
C SER A 182 23.68 -11.81 -6.33
N ILE A 183 23.44 -13.10 -6.11
CA ILE A 183 22.15 -13.65 -5.70
C ILE A 183 22.17 -13.62 -4.18
N ASP A 184 21.53 -12.59 -3.63
CA ASP A 184 21.17 -12.52 -2.22
C ASP A 184 20.63 -13.90 -1.78
N GLY A 185 21.34 -14.55 -0.84
CA GLY A 185 21.13 -15.95 -0.44
C GLY A 185 19.75 -16.24 0.17
N ASN A 186 18.87 -15.25 0.22
CA ASN A 186 17.52 -15.32 0.77
C ASN A 186 16.42 -15.67 -0.27
N LEU A 187 16.76 -15.89 -1.54
CA LEU A 187 15.77 -16.12 -2.61
C LEU A 187 15.54 -17.62 -2.92
N VAL A 188 14.65 -18.26 -2.15
CA VAL A 188 14.28 -19.68 -2.31
C VAL A 188 13.58 -19.94 -3.65
N GLY A 189 14.08 -20.92 -4.42
CA GLY A 189 13.44 -21.43 -5.64
C GLY A 189 13.72 -20.65 -6.94
N MET A 190 14.61 -19.64 -6.91
CA MET A 190 14.93 -18.82 -8.08
C MET A 190 15.76 -19.56 -9.13
N ARG A 191 16.69 -20.44 -8.71
CA ARG A 191 17.55 -21.23 -9.60
C ARG A 191 16.78 -22.08 -10.61
N GLU A 192 15.73 -22.77 -10.16
CA GLU A 192 14.90 -23.61 -11.03
C GLU A 192 14.07 -22.77 -12.01
N ARG A 193 13.60 -21.58 -11.59
CA ARG A 193 12.90 -20.65 -12.48
C ARG A 193 13.80 -20.07 -13.56
N ILE A 194 15.05 -19.75 -13.23
CA ILE A 194 16.04 -19.25 -14.21
C ILE A 194 16.31 -20.32 -15.27
N LYS A 195 16.56 -21.57 -14.86
CA LYS A 195 16.77 -22.70 -15.79
C LYS A 195 15.63 -22.83 -16.81
N VAL A 196 14.38 -22.74 -16.36
CA VAL A 196 13.19 -22.84 -17.23
C VAL A 196 13.15 -21.71 -18.27
N VAL A 197 13.49 -20.48 -17.87
CA VAL A 197 13.53 -19.34 -18.80
C VAL A 197 14.71 -19.48 -19.77
N VAL A 198 15.90 -19.82 -19.29
CA VAL A 198 17.10 -20.01 -20.11
C VAL A 198 16.93 -21.15 -21.13
N SER A 199 16.33 -22.28 -20.74
CA SER A 199 16.05 -23.37 -21.68
C SER A 199 15.04 -22.98 -22.75
N SER A 200 14.15 -22.01 -22.47
CA SER A 200 13.16 -21.52 -23.43
C SER A 200 13.71 -20.47 -24.39
N LEU A 201 14.94 -19.97 -24.14
CA LEU A 201 15.59 -18.95 -24.98
C LEU A 201 16.31 -19.55 -26.20
N GLU A 202 16.65 -20.85 -26.18
CA GLU A 202 17.34 -21.55 -27.27
C GLU A 202 18.52 -20.72 -27.84
N THR A 203 19.60 -20.64 -27.07
CA THR A 203 20.75 -19.73 -27.27
C THR A 203 21.59 -19.96 -28.54
N ASP A 204 21.27 -20.97 -29.34
CA ASP A 204 22.06 -21.41 -30.49
C ASP A 204 21.54 -20.87 -31.85
N ILE A 205 20.62 -19.91 -31.83
CA ILE A 205 20.01 -19.33 -33.05
C ILE A 205 20.23 -17.82 -33.07
N ASP A 206 20.77 -17.31 -34.17
CA ASP A 206 21.18 -15.92 -34.38
C ASP A 206 19.96 -15.00 -34.73
N ASP A 207 18.97 -14.93 -33.82
CA ASP A 207 17.74 -14.12 -33.96
C ASP A 207 17.33 -13.48 -32.62
N VAL A 208 16.60 -12.35 -32.66
CA VAL A 208 16.16 -11.60 -31.46
C VAL A 208 14.88 -12.20 -30.89
N ARG A 209 14.89 -12.59 -29.60
CA ARG A 209 13.72 -13.22 -28.95
C ARG A 209 13.19 -12.40 -27.78
N MET A 210 11.86 -12.40 -27.63
CA MET A 210 11.18 -11.76 -26.50
C MET A 210 10.45 -12.83 -25.67
N ILE A 211 10.69 -12.84 -24.36
CA ILE A 211 9.95 -13.66 -23.40
C ILE A 211 9.19 -12.76 -22.43
N GLY A 212 7.87 -12.91 -22.39
CA GLY A 212 7.00 -12.23 -21.42
C GLY A 212 6.85 -13.04 -20.13
N ILE A 213 7.27 -12.47 -18.99
CA ILE A 213 7.10 -13.04 -17.65
C ILE A 213 5.86 -12.40 -17.00
N LYS A 214 4.78 -13.18 -16.83
CA LYS A 214 3.49 -12.75 -16.25
C LYS A 214 3.28 -13.34 -14.86
N GLY A 215 2.75 -12.55 -13.91
CA GLY A 215 2.37 -13.05 -12.59
C GLY A 215 1.91 -11.97 -11.61
N ILE A 216 1.42 -12.38 -10.43
CA ILE A 216 0.92 -11.50 -9.36
C ILE A 216 2.02 -10.52 -8.91
N GLY A 217 1.65 -9.30 -8.50
CA GLY A 217 2.57 -8.33 -7.90
C GLY A 217 3.35 -8.93 -6.72
N GLY A 218 4.65 -8.61 -6.59
CA GLY A 218 5.51 -9.17 -5.53
C GLY A 218 6.11 -10.56 -5.81
N GLY A 219 5.77 -11.21 -6.94
CA GLY A 219 6.25 -12.57 -7.26
C GLY A 219 7.71 -12.72 -7.74
N GLY A 220 8.54 -11.67 -7.64
CA GLY A 220 9.96 -11.71 -8.03
C GLY A 220 10.23 -11.73 -9.54
N LYS A 221 9.30 -11.23 -10.38
CA LYS A 221 9.41 -11.27 -11.85
C LYS A 221 10.59 -10.46 -12.39
N THR A 222 10.74 -9.22 -11.92
CA THR A 222 11.86 -8.34 -12.28
C THR A 222 13.19 -8.93 -11.81
N THR A 223 13.18 -9.60 -10.64
CA THR A 223 14.35 -10.30 -10.10
C THR A 223 14.71 -11.51 -10.95
N LEU A 224 13.74 -12.32 -11.36
CA LEU A 224 13.96 -13.44 -12.28
C LEU A 224 14.51 -12.97 -13.63
N ALA A 225 13.96 -11.90 -14.19
CA ALA A 225 14.46 -11.29 -15.42
C ALA A 225 15.92 -10.85 -15.29
N ARG A 226 16.29 -10.23 -14.16
CA ARG A 226 17.67 -9.81 -13.87
C ARG A 226 18.60 -11.01 -13.70
N CYS A 227 18.21 -12.04 -12.94
CA CYS A 227 19.08 -13.20 -12.74
C CYS A 227 19.28 -14.05 -14.01
N VAL A 228 18.28 -14.10 -14.91
CA VAL A 228 18.45 -14.72 -16.25
C VAL A 228 19.47 -13.94 -17.07
N PHE A 229 19.44 -12.60 -17.01
CA PHE A 229 20.39 -11.74 -17.70
C PHE A 229 21.83 -11.95 -17.17
N ASP A 230 22.00 -11.93 -15.84
CA ASP A 230 23.32 -12.08 -15.21
C ASP A 230 23.97 -13.44 -15.53
N GLN A 231 23.18 -14.52 -15.67
CA GLN A 231 23.70 -15.85 -15.99
C GLN A 231 24.24 -15.99 -17.43
N ILE A 232 23.80 -15.15 -18.36
CA ILE A 232 24.18 -15.23 -19.79
C ILE A 232 25.39 -14.31 -20.11
N SER A 233 25.82 -13.49 -19.14
CA SER A 233 26.73 -12.35 -19.34
C SER A 233 28.14 -12.62 -18.76
N ASN A 234 29.17 -12.77 -19.61
CA ASN A 234 30.56 -13.07 -19.17
C ASN A 234 31.60 -11.94 -19.40
N ASP A 235 31.29 -10.85 -20.14
CA ASP A 235 32.20 -9.68 -20.27
C ASP A 235 31.45 -8.38 -20.67
N PRO A 236 31.28 -7.43 -19.74
CA PRO A 236 30.63 -6.13 -19.95
C PRO A 236 31.12 -5.35 -21.17
N SER A 237 32.42 -5.38 -21.47
CA SER A 237 33.03 -4.58 -22.54
C SER A 237 32.66 -5.08 -23.95
N THR A 238 32.25 -6.35 -24.07
CA THR A 238 31.85 -6.98 -25.35
C THR A 238 30.34 -6.94 -25.61
N HIS A 239 29.56 -6.41 -24.67
CA HIS A 239 28.10 -6.47 -24.75
C HIS A 239 27.51 -5.46 -25.74
N SER A 240 26.50 -5.94 -26.47
CA SER A 240 25.66 -5.07 -27.30
C SER A 240 24.63 -4.26 -26.49
N ARG A 241 24.41 -4.56 -25.20
CA ARG A 241 23.48 -3.83 -24.33
C ARG A 241 24.01 -3.73 -22.89
N LEU A 242 24.15 -2.52 -22.35
CA LEU A 242 24.68 -2.25 -21.01
C LEU A 242 23.61 -1.64 -20.08
N TRP A 243 23.48 -2.21 -18.86
CA TRP A 243 22.40 -1.86 -17.92
C TRP A 243 22.83 -1.76 -16.45
N ILE A 244 24.04 -2.22 -16.10
CA ILE A 244 24.57 -2.19 -14.73
C ILE A 244 25.28 -0.85 -14.53
N GLY A 245 24.73 -0.01 -13.63
CA GLY A 245 25.15 1.38 -13.50
C GLY A 245 26.64 1.57 -13.21
N GLU A 246 27.17 0.82 -12.23
CA GLU A 246 28.58 0.90 -11.79
C GLU A 246 29.54 0.50 -12.93
N GLU A 247 29.27 -0.62 -13.62
CA GLU A 247 30.08 -1.06 -14.76
C GLU A 247 30.05 -0.09 -15.93
N ILE A 248 28.88 0.53 -16.22
CA ILE A 248 28.80 1.52 -17.29
C ILE A 248 29.57 2.78 -16.91
N GLU A 249 29.56 3.18 -15.64
CA GLU A 249 30.32 4.33 -15.18
C GLU A 249 31.81 4.10 -15.39
N ASP A 250 32.35 2.94 -15.00
CA ASP A 250 33.75 2.57 -15.26
C ASP A 250 34.05 2.53 -16.76
N ILE A 251 33.18 1.92 -17.58
CA ILE A 251 33.33 1.88 -19.05
C ILE A 251 33.35 3.30 -19.66
N LEU A 252 32.52 4.21 -19.16
CA LEU A 252 32.44 5.59 -19.66
C LEU A 252 33.61 6.45 -19.17
N VAL A 253 34.04 6.29 -17.91
CA VAL A 253 35.18 7.00 -17.30
C VAL A 253 36.49 6.58 -17.95
N GLU A 254 36.69 5.28 -18.18
CA GLU A 254 37.90 4.73 -18.77
C GLU A 254 37.87 4.69 -20.30
N GLU A 255 36.80 5.20 -20.92
CA GLU A 255 36.56 5.21 -22.38
C GLU A 255 36.63 3.82 -23.05
N LYS A 256 36.39 2.74 -22.29
CA LYS A 256 36.46 1.33 -22.73
C LYS A 256 35.27 0.85 -23.56
N GLY A 257 34.37 1.75 -23.95
CA GLY A 257 33.20 1.43 -24.78
C GLY A 257 33.59 0.84 -26.13
N THR A 258 32.90 -0.22 -26.58
CA THR A 258 33.16 -0.86 -27.88
C THR A 258 32.15 -0.44 -28.95
N GLU A 259 32.53 -0.59 -30.21
CA GLU A 259 31.63 -0.28 -31.33
C GLU A 259 30.40 -1.22 -31.39
N GLU A 260 30.44 -2.38 -30.73
CA GLU A 260 29.32 -3.33 -30.71
C GLU A 260 28.19 -2.93 -29.75
N THR A 261 28.43 -1.98 -28.84
CA THR A 261 27.41 -1.49 -27.90
C THR A 261 26.28 -0.77 -28.63
N ARG A 262 25.04 -1.28 -28.49
CA ARG A 262 23.81 -0.78 -29.14
C ARG A 262 22.85 -0.10 -28.16
N CYS A 263 22.87 -0.47 -26.87
CA CYS A 263 21.97 0.10 -25.86
C CYS A 263 22.72 0.43 -24.57
N ILE A 264 22.43 1.59 -23.99
CA ILE A 264 23.02 2.05 -22.72
C ILE A 264 21.94 2.68 -21.84
N LYS A 265 21.90 2.25 -20.58
CA LYS A 265 21.10 2.88 -19.52
C LYS A 265 21.98 3.28 -18.34
N VAL A 266 22.17 4.58 -18.15
CA VAL A 266 23.07 5.16 -17.14
C VAL A 266 22.30 5.91 -16.07
N ARG A 267 22.77 5.78 -14.84
CA ARG A 267 22.35 6.61 -13.70
C ARG A 267 23.46 7.60 -13.40
N LEU A 268 23.12 8.89 -13.49
CA LEU A 268 23.88 10.06 -13.03
C LEU A 268 25.42 9.89 -13.00
N ALA A 269 26.05 10.15 -14.14
CA ALA A 269 27.47 10.48 -14.24
C ALA A 269 27.60 11.93 -14.73
N ASN A 270 28.76 12.56 -14.50
CA ASN A 270 29.10 13.88 -15.06
C ASN A 270 28.80 13.89 -16.58
N PRO A 271 28.02 14.85 -17.12
CA PRO A 271 27.67 14.87 -18.54
C PRO A 271 28.88 14.85 -19.47
N THR A 272 30.00 15.45 -19.06
CA THR A 272 31.25 15.43 -19.83
C THR A 272 31.84 14.02 -19.93
N THR A 273 31.78 13.23 -18.86
CA THR A 273 32.20 11.82 -18.84
C THR A 273 31.33 10.98 -19.78
N ILE A 274 30.01 11.16 -19.73
CA ILE A 274 29.09 10.44 -20.63
C ILE A 274 29.42 10.76 -22.08
N MET A 275 29.57 12.05 -22.43
CA MET A 275 29.88 12.47 -23.80
C MET A 275 31.23 11.93 -24.30
N LYS A 276 32.26 11.89 -23.44
CA LYS A 276 33.58 11.32 -23.78
C LYS A 276 33.48 9.81 -24.02
N GLY A 277 32.91 9.06 -23.09
CA GLY A 277 32.78 7.60 -23.21
C GLY A 277 31.95 7.14 -24.42
N LEU A 278 30.96 7.94 -24.84
CA LEU A 278 30.14 7.65 -26.02
C LEU A 278 30.91 7.73 -27.36
N ARG A 279 32.11 8.32 -27.41
CA ARG A 279 32.88 8.50 -28.66
C ARG A 279 33.21 7.18 -29.36
N ASN A 280 33.50 6.14 -28.59
CA ASN A 280 33.90 4.83 -29.11
C ASN A 280 32.71 3.92 -29.46
N MET A 281 31.48 4.31 -29.10
CA MET A 281 30.26 3.50 -29.23
C MET A 281 29.45 3.89 -30.48
N LYS A 282 30.06 3.77 -31.67
CA LYS A 282 29.50 4.31 -32.93
C LYS A 282 28.19 3.64 -33.39
N LYS A 283 27.95 2.37 -33.03
CA LYS A 283 26.71 1.64 -33.39
C LYS A 283 25.59 1.80 -32.34
N LEU A 284 25.74 2.71 -31.38
CA LEU A 284 24.73 2.95 -30.34
C LEU A 284 23.40 3.40 -30.95
N ARG A 285 22.31 2.73 -30.53
CA ARG A 285 20.93 2.97 -30.97
C ARG A 285 20.04 3.49 -29.85
N PHE A 286 20.27 3.08 -28.60
CA PHE A 286 19.45 3.47 -27.46
C PHE A 286 20.33 4.06 -26.37
N LEU A 287 20.04 5.31 -25.97
CA LEU A 287 20.68 5.96 -24.84
C LEU A 287 19.61 6.43 -23.86
N TYR A 288 19.75 6.02 -22.60
CA TYR A 288 18.83 6.36 -21.52
C TYR A 288 19.61 6.84 -20.29
N VAL A 289 19.58 8.14 -20.00
CA VAL A 289 20.32 8.77 -18.90
C VAL A 289 19.33 9.29 -17.86
N THR A 290 19.47 8.86 -16.60
CA THR A 290 18.55 9.20 -15.49
C THR A 290 19.23 9.78 -14.26
N CYS A 291 18.44 10.54 -13.48
CA CYS A 291 18.83 11.11 -12.21
C CYS A 291 18.21 10.32 -11.04
N SER A 292 19.03 9.52 -10.34
CA SER A 292 18.77 8.81 -9.06
C SER A 292 17.48 7.95 -8.92
N ASN A 293 17.35 7.26 -7.78
CA ASN A 293 16.62 5.98 -7.63
C ASN A 293 15.09 6.04 -7.43
N ASP A 294 14.43 7.21 -7.40
CA ASP A 294 13.02 7.32 -6.94
C ASP A 294 12.11 8.17 -7.82
N LEU A 295 12.01 7.87 -9.12
CA LEU A 295 10.86 8.34 -9.90
C LEU A 295 10.26 7.19 -10.70
N ASN A 296 9.18 6.63 -10.16
CA ASN A 296 8.09 6.08 -10.96
C ASN A 296 7.64 7.17 -11.95
N CYS A 297 8.27 7.21 -13.12
CA CYS A 297 7.85 8.06 -14.24
C CYS A 297 6.55 7.55 -14.89
N ASP A 298 6.10 6.36 -14.48
CA ASP A 298 5.00 5.62 -15.11
C ASP A 298 3.59 6.06 -14.63
N GLY A 299 3.49 7.15 -13.86
CA GLY A 299 2.22 7.64 -13.33
C GLY A 299 1.93 9.10 -13.71
N TYR A 300 1.33 9.33 -14.87
CA TYR A 300 0.73 10.63 -15.22
C TYR A 300 -0.57 10.84 -14.43
N ASP A 301 -0.48 11.27 -13.17
CA ASP A 301 -1.59 11.87 -12.44
C ASP A 301 -1.39 13.39 -12.30
N SER A 302 -2.46 14.15 -12.36
CA SER A 302 -2.49 15.63 -12.47
C SER A 302 -1.90 16.39 -11.27
N ASP A 303 -1.60 15.68 -10.18
CA ASP A 303 -1.10 16.21 -8.91
C ASP A 303 0.43 16.12 -8.71
N THR A 304 1.21 15.54 -9.64
CA THR A 304 2.68 15.36 -9.51
C THR A 304 3.54 16.60 -9.75
N VAL A 305 2.96 17.78 -9.99
CA VAL A 305 3.72 19.04 -10.12
C VAL A 305 4.50 19.37 -8.83
N TYR A 306 4.11 18.81 -7.69
CA TYR A 306 4.78 19.06 -6.40
C TYR A 306 6.03 18.21 -6.15
N TYR A 307 6.16 17.02 -6.75
CA TYR A 307 7.22 16.06 -6.40
C TYR A 307 8.54 16.27 -7.17
N ASN A 308 8.54 16.97 -8.30
CA ASN A 308 9.75 17.14 -9.13
C ASN A 308 10.55 18.43 -8.89
N ARG A 309 10.24 19.20 -7.83
CA ARG A 309 11.10 20.32 -7.41
C ARG A 309 12.51 19.85 -7.05
N HIS A 310 12.65 18.60 -6.57
CA HIS A 310 13.95 18.00 -6.24
C HIS A 310 14.89 17.80 -7.44
N CYS A 311 14.42 17.48 -8.65
CA CYS A 311 15.32 17.41 -9.81
C CYS A 311 15.93 18.78 -10.13
N ARG A 312 15.21 19.87 -9.89
CA ARG A 312 15.68 21.23 -10.15
C ARG A 312 16.80 21.64 -9.20
N ASP A 313 16.87 21.09 -7.99
CA ASP A 313 17.91 21.42 -7.02
C ASP A 313 19.22 20.64 -7.27
N TYR A 314 19.15 19.44 -7.88
CA TYR A 314 20.33 18.62 -8.17
C TYR A 314 21.17 19.11 -9.37
N PHE A 315 20.58 19.80 -10.35
CA PHE A 315 21.28 20.20 -11.59
C PHE A 315 21.79 21.66 -11.61
N TYR A 316 21.52 22.46 -10.56
CA TYR A 316 21.83 23.89 -10.54
C TYR A 316 23.08 24.27 -9.74
N HIS A 317 23.83 23.30 -9.20
CA HIS A 317 24.97 23.61 -8.33
C HIS A 317 26.36 23.57 -8.98
N ASP A 318 26.56 22.99 -10.18
CA ASP A 318 27.89 22.92 -10.82
C ASP A 318 27.82 22.93 -12.37
N ASN A 319 27.45 24.07 -12.99
CA ASN A 319 27.42 24.19 -14.47
C ASN A 319 28.21 25.41 -15.00
N ASP A 320 29.18 25.90 -14.24
CA ASP A 320 30.14 26.89 -14.73
C ASP A 320 31.30 26.10 -15.39
N ASP A 321 31.53 26.32 -16.69
CA ASP A 321 32.56 25.72 -17.57
C ASP A 321 32.31 24.33 -18.23
N ILE A 322 31.15 24.13 -18.88
CA ILE A 322 31.03 23.05 -19.90
C ILE A 322 31.22 23.64 -21.30
N SER A 323 32.36 23.33 -21.94
CA SER A 323 32.65 23.68 -23.34
C SER A 323 31.67 23.02 -24.33
N GLU A 324 31.12 23.80 -25.25
CA GLU A 324 30.24 23.34 -26.35
C GLU A 324 30.94 22.35 -27.31
N ASP A 325 32.28 22.33 -27.35
CA ASP A 325 33.08 21.47 -28.24
C ASP A 325 33.02 19.98 -27.85
N LEU A 326 32.43 19.63 -26.71
CA LEU A 326 32.32 18.26 -26.20
C LEU A 326 30.98 17.58 -26.52
N GLN A 327 30.08 18.22 -27.27
CA GLN A 327 28.72 17.73 -27.53
C GLN A 327 28.67 16.63 -28.60
N TYR A 328 29.29 15.46 -28.36
CA TYR A 328 29.24 14.31 -29.27
C TYR A 328 28.11 13.33 -28.90
N LEU A 329 27.23 13.04 -29.87
CA LEU A 329 26.20 12.01 -29.77
C LEU A 329 26.29 11.05 -30.97
N PRO A 330 26.24 9.71 -30.77
CA PRO A 330 26.35 8.75 -31.86
C PRO A 330 25.28 8.94 -32.95
N HIS A 331 25.69 8.93 -34.22
CA HIS A 331 24.78 9.17 -35.35
C HIS A 331 23.74 8.05 -35.57
N GLY A 332 24.01 6.84 -35.05
CA GLY A 332 23.14 5.67 -35.16
C GLY A 332 21.93 5.66 -34.22
N LEU A 333 21.78 6.68 -33.35
CA LEU A 333 20.75 6.72 -32.31
C LEU A 333 19.33 6.66 -32.91
N GLN A 334 18.53 5.76 -32.33
CA GLN A 334 17.10 5.54 -32.57
C GLN A 334 16.24 6.02 -31.40
N TYR A 335 16.79 6.05 -30.19
CA TYR A 335 16.09 6.53 -29.02
C TYR A 335 17.06 7.26 -28.10
N LEU A 336 16.67 8.45 -27.67
CA LEU A 336 17.47 9.29 -26.77
C LEU A 336 16.58 9.78 -25.62
N CYS A 337 16.82 9.26 -24.42
CA CYS A 337 16.28 9.81 -23.18
C CYS A 337 17.43 10.37 -22.34
N TRP A 338 17.36 11.65 -21.98
CA TRP A 338 18.37 12.28 -21.15
C TRP A 338 17.76 13.27 -20.16
N THR A 339 17.57 12.81 -18.92
CA THR A 339 17.09 13.68 -17.84
C THR A 339 18.20 14.64 -17.40
N GLY A 340 17.88 15.93 -17.32
CA GLY A 340 18.83 16.97 -16.93
C GLY A 340 19.88 17.28 -18.00
N TYR A 341 19.55 17.13 -19.28
CA TYR A 341 20.46 17.46 -20.37
C TYR A 341 21.02 18.89 -20.21
N PRO A 342 22.35 19.07 -20.16
CA PRO A 342 22.94 20.30 -19.62
C PRO A 342 22.97 21.45 -20.65
N TYR A 343 22.92 21.13 -21.94
CA TYR A 343 23.04 22.11 -23.02
C TYR A 343 21.69 22.74 -23.41
N THR A 344 21.77 23.91 -24.04
CA THR A 344 20.61 24.73 -24.44
C THR A 344 19.94 24.30 -25.75
N CYS A 345 20.60 23.46 -26.54
CA CYS A 345 20.10 22.84 -27.77
C CYS A 345 20.82 21.51 -28.02
N LEU A 346 20.36 20.70 -28.98
CA LEU A 346 21.06 19.49 -29.40
C LEU A 346 22.29 19.83 -30.26
N SER A 347 23.28 18.94 -30.22
CA SER A 347 24.52 19.07 -30.99
C SER A 347 24.30 19.30 -32.47
N LYS A 348 24.95 20.33 -33.02
CA LYS A 348 25.03 20.55 -34.47
C LYS A 348 25.69 19.40 -35.23
N TYR A 349 26.46 18.54 -34.56
CA TYR A 349 27.07 17.36 -35.17
C TYR A 349 26.14 16.14 -35.18
N LEU A 350 25.06 16.14 -34.40
CA LEU A 350 24.11 15.03 -34.38
C LEU A 350 23.31 14.98 -35.69
N GLN A 351 23.47 13.90 -36.45
CA GLN A 351 22.69 13.65 -37.67
C GLN A 351 21.24 13.25 -37.37
N ALA A 352 21.01 12.47 -36.30
CA ALA A 352 19.69 12.02 -35.82
C ALA A 352 18.72 11.43 -36.87
N ASN A 353 19.20 11.05 -38.07
CA ASN A 353 18.40 10.50 -39.17
C ASN A 353 17.63 9.21 -38.80
N ASN A 354 18.09 8.50 -37.77
CA ASN A 354 17.48 7.27 -37.29
C ASN A 354 16.61 7.44 -36.04
N LEU A 355 16.54 8.65 -35.48
CA LEU A 355 15.88 8.90 -34.21
C LEU A 355 14.36 8.72 -34.35
N VAL A 356 13.80 7.85 -33.51
CA VAL A 356 12.36 7.53 -33.40
C VAL A 356 11.76 8.13 -32.14
N GLY A 357 12.55 8.24 -31.07
CA GLY A 357 12.12 8.78 -29.77
C GLY A 357 13.10 9.77 -29.18
N LEU A 358 12.57 10.89 -28.65
CA LEU A 358 13.36 11.90 -27.96
C LEU A 358 12.67 12.30 -26.64
N GLU A 359 13.34 12.10 -25.52
CA GLU A 359 12.85 12.45 -24.19
C GLU A 359 13.92 13.26 -23.43
N MET A 360 13.61 14.48 -23.00
CA MET A 360 14.59 15.42 -22.43
C MET A 360 14.09 16.07 -21.14
N TYR A 361 13.65 15.24 -20.18
CA TYR A 361 13.08 15.71 -18.92
C TYR A 361 14.01 16.66 -18.16
N CYS A 362 13.48 17.76 -17.62
CA CYS A 362 14.22 18.71 -16.79
C CYS A 362 15.49 19.28 -17.45
N SER A 363 15.53 19.36 -18.79
CA SER A 363 16.70 19.83 -19.53
C SER A 363 16.80 21.35 -19.61
N ASN A 364 18.02 21.84 -19.89
CA ASN A 364 18.29 23.25 -20.17
C ASN A 364 17.91 23.68 -21.58
N ILE A 365 17.30 22.79 -22.38
CA ILE A 365 16.94 23.05 -23.77
C ILE A 365 15.99 24.24 -23.86
N THR A 366 16.40 25.26 -24.62
CA THR A 366 15.63 26.48 -24.91
C THR A 366 15.05 26.48 -26.33
N GLN A 367 15.71 25.77 -27.24
CA GLN A 367 15.30 25.47 -28.63
C GLN A 367 15.94 24.14 -29.04
N LEU A 368 15.37 23.43 -30.00
CA LEU A 368 15.88 22.08 -30.32
C LEU A 368 17.25 22.10 -31.03
N TRP A 369 17.45 23.03 -31.96
CA TRP A 369 18.68 23.22 -32.74
C TRP A 369 19.22 24.65 -32.54
N GLU A 370 20.50 24.87 -32.84
CA GLU A 370 21.11 26.21 -32.82
C GLU A 370 20.42 27.16 -33.82
N GLU A 371 20.47 28.48 -33.57
CA GLU A 371 19.86 29.46 -34.47
C GLU A 371 20.50 29.39 -35.86
N GLY A 372 19.67 29.27 -36.91
CA GLY A 372 20.12 29.12 -38.30
C GLY A 372 20.30 27.67 -38.75
N GLU A 373 20.26 26.68 -37.84
CA GLU A 373 20.30 25.25 -38.15
C GLU A 373 18.89 24.65 -38.16
N THR A 374 18.50 24.01 -39.27
CA THR A 374 17.22 23.31 -39.40
C THR A 374 17.43 21.89 -39.89
N LYS A 375 17.20 20.91 -39.01
CA LYS A 375 17.27 19.48 -39.35
C LYS A 375 15.90 18.81 -39.23
N VAL A 376 15.48 18.18 -40.32
CA VAL A 376 14.21 17.45 -40.38
C VAL A 376 14.42 16.00 -39.94
N LEU A 377 13.76 15.59 -38.86
CA LEU A 377 13.86 14.24 -38.30
C LEU A 377 12.77 13.33 -38.87
N GLN A 378 13.08 12.70 -40.00
CA GLN A 378 12.13 11.93 -40.83
C GLN A 378 11.52 10.71 -40.13
N LYS A 379 12.20 10.13 -39.12
CA LYS A 379 11.76 8.91 -38.42
C LYS A 379 11.19 9.15 -37.03
N LEU A 380 11.22 10.40 -36.54
CA LEU A 380 10.84 10.72 -35.17
C LEU A 380 9.33 10.59 -35.00
N ARG A 381 8.90 9.80 -34.02
CA ARG A 381 7.50 9.46 -33.74
C ARG A 381 7.01 9.97 -32.40
N PHE A 382 7.90 10.18 -31.42
CA PHE A 382 7.50 10.72 -30.13
C PHE A 382 8.54 11.65 -29.55
N ILE A 383 8.04 12.73 -28.96
CA ILE A 383 8.82 13.75 -28.27
C ILE A 383 8.22 13.99 -26.89
N ASP A 384 9.07 13.96 -25.88
CA ASP A 384 8.75 14.38 -24.52
C ASP A 384 9.75 15.43 -24.04
N LEU A 385 9.28 16.67 -23.86
CA LEU A 385 10.09 17.81 -23.41
C LEU A 385 9.52 18.37 -22.11
N CYS A 386 9.22 17.52 -21.13
CA CYS A 386 8.73 17.99 -19.83
C CYS A 386 9.80 18.75 -19.02
N PHE A 387 9.40 19.84 -18.37
CA PHE A 387 10.21 20.69 -17.50
C PHE A 387 11.44 21.33 -18.20
N CYS A 388 11.36 21.51 -19.52
CA CYS A 388 12.41 22.19 -20.30
C CYS A 388 12.28 23.71 -20.23
N LYS A 389 13.35 24.43 -20.59
CA LYS A 389 13.38 25.89 -20.72
C LYS A 389 12.92 26.39 -22.11
N LEU A 390 12.20 25.53 -22.84
CA LEU A 390 11.81 25.72 -24.24
C LEU A 390 11.03 27.03 -24.44
N LYS A 391 11.42 27.83 -25.43
CA LYS A 391 10.74 29.09 -25.79
C LYS A 391 9.83 28.95 -27.00
N THR A 392 10.30 28.23 -28.02
CA THR A 392 9.58 27.95 -29.27
C THR A 392 9.81 26.49 -29.67
N LEU A 393 8.88 25.93 -30.44
CA LEU A 393 9.06 24.61 -31.06
C LEU A 393 8.36 24.58 -32.41
N ASP A 394 9.11 24.23 -33.45
CA ASP A 394 8.56 23.97 -34.78
C ASP A 394 8.41 22.46 -34.99
N ILE A 395 7.15 22.00 -35.03
CA ILE A 395 6.82 20.60 -35.27
C ILE A 395 6.96 20.21 -36.75
N GLY A 396 7.04 21.19 -37.66
CA GLY A 396 7.32 20.94 -39.08
C GLY A 396 8.64 20.21 -39.33
N LEU A 397 9.55 20.26 -38.36
CA LEU A 397 10.79 19.50 -38.36
C LEU A 397 10.59 17.98 -38.15
N PHE A 398 9.39 17.52 -37.76
CA PHE A 398 9.09 16.14 -37.36
C PHE A 398 7.88 15.56 -38.14
N PRO A 399 8.00 15.28 -39.44
CA PRO A 399 6.85 14.90 -40.29
C PRO A 399 6.17 13.58 -39.86
N CYS A 400 6.89 12.67 -39.19
CA CYS A 400 6.35 11.40 -38.71
C CYS A 400 5.88 11.42 -37.25
N LEU A 401 5.83 12.59 -36.59
CA LEU A 401 5.51 12.69 -35.17
C LEU A 401 4.09 12.21 -34.89
N GLU A 402 3.94 11.24 -33.99
CA GLU A 402 2.67 10.66 -33.55
C GLU A 402 2.26 11.13 -32.13
N ARG A 403 3.23 11.42 -31.26
CA ARG A 403 2.99 11.83 -29.87
C ARG A 403 3.89 13.00 -29.45
N LEU A 404 3.30 14.06 -28.93
CA LEU A 404 4.01 15.20 -28.35
C LEU A 404 3.55 15.46 -26.91
N ASN A 405 4.50 15.54 -26.00
CA ASN A 405 4.27 15.89 -24.60
C ASN A 405 5.17 17.06 -24.19
N ILE A 406 4.55 18.14 -23.73
CA ILE A 406 5.23 19.34 -23.23
C ILE A 406 4.53 19.75 -21.93
N VAL A 407 5.16 19.50 -20.79
CA VAL A 407 4.59 19.78 -19.46
C VAL A 407 5.54 20.68 -18.69
N SER A 408 5.03 21.72 -18.04
CA SER A 408 5.83 22.64 -17.21
C SER A 408 6.96 23.33 -17.97
N CYS A 409 6.75 23.61 -19.26
CA CYS A 409 7.61 24.49 -20.05
C CYS A 409 7.11 25.92 -19.95
N ASP A 410 7.40 26.55 -18.80
CA ASP A 410 6.87 27.87 -18.44
C ASP A 410 7.33 29.00 -19.36
N ASN A 411 8.27 28.76 -20.29
CA ASN A 411 8.76 29.76 -21.25
C ASN A 411 8.22 29.57 -22.67
N LEU A 412 7.47 28.48 -22.93
CA LEU A 412 6.98 28.18 -24.27
C LEU A 412 5.84 29.15 -24.62
N VAL A 413 6.13 30.07 -25.55
CA VAL A 413 5.19 31.10 -26.02
C VAL A 413 4.61 30.81 -27.39
N GLU A 414 5.29 29.97 -28.18
CA GLU A 414 4.90 29.67 -29.55
C GLU A 414 5.16 28.20 -29.90
N LEU A 415 4.17 27.58 -30.56
CA LEU A 415 4.22 26.21 -31.05
C LEU A 415 3.79 26.22 -32.52
N HIS A 416 4.74 26.09 -33.44
CA HIS A 416 4.44 26.11 -34.86
C HIS A 416 4.02 24.71 -35.33
N MET A 417 2.89 24.66 -36.02
CA MET A 417 2.36 23.46 -36.67
C MET A 417 2.57 23.56 -38.18
N PRO A 418 3.00 22.48 -38.86
CA PRO A 418 3.17 22.49 -40.30
C PRO A 418 1.84 22.59 -41.05
N VAL A 419 1.92 23.04 -42.30
CA VAL A 419 0.76 23.32 -43.16
C VAL A 419 0.11 22.05 -43.73
N GLU A 420 0.80 20.91 -43.82
CA GLU A 420 0.23 19.68 -44.40
C GLU A 420 0.60 18.38 -43.68
N ASN A 421 -0.41 17.51 -43.54
CA ASN A 421 -0.33 16.05 -43.39
C ASN A 421 0.65 15.47 -42.34
N PHE A 422 0.61 15.95 -41.11
CA PHE A 422 1.40 15.38 -40.02
C PHE A 422 0.63 14.30 -39.22
N LYS A 423 1.37 13.30 -38.74
CA LYS A 423 0.82 12.05 -38.17
C LYS A 423 0.40 12.14 -36.70
N LEU A 424 0.31 13.35 -36.13
CA LEU A 424 0.12 13.52 -34.69
C LEU A 424 -1.24 12.97 -34.24
N LYS A 425 -1.20 12.04 -33.29
CA LYS A 425 -2.37 11.39 -32.67
C LYS A 425 -2.58 11.87 -31.24
N TYR A 426 -1.52 12.26 -30.53
CA TYR A 426 -1.58 12.69 -29.13
C TYR A 426 -0.81 14.00 -28.92
N LEU A 427 -1.49 14.99 -28.34
CA LEU A 427 -0.89 16.25 -27.90
C LEU A 427 -1.22 16.50 -26.44
N HIS A 428 -0.20 16.68 -25.61
CA HIS A 428 -0.35 17.15 -24.24
C HIS A 428 0.51 18.39 -24.00
N LEU A 429 -0.15 19.48 -23.64
CA LEU A 429 0.44 20.76 -23.27
C LEU A 429 0.02 21.06 -21.84
N CYS A 430 0.97 21.22 -20.93
CA CYS A 430 0.69 21.57 -19.55
C CYS A 430 1.56 22.72 -19.07
N SER A 431 0.98 23.70 -18.38
CA SER A 431 1.69 24.86 -17.81
C SER A 431 2.57 25.61 -18.85
N CYS A 432 2.07 25.78 -20.08
CA CYS A 432 2.73 26.57 -21.11
C CYS A 432 2.16 28.01 -21.15
N LYS A 433 2.95 28.98 -21.65
CA LYS A 433 2.55 30.39 -21.82
C LYS A 433 1.97 30.71 -23.21
N LEU A 434 1.54 29.68 -23.93
CA LEU A 434 0.89 29.82 -25.24
C LEU A 434 -0.37 30.69 -25.12
N ARG A 435 -0.47 31.72 -25.98
CA ARG A 435 -1.68 32.55 -26.09
C ARG A 435 -2.68 31.99 -27.11
N THR A 436 -2.16 31.43 -28.19
CA THR A 436 -2.91 30.82 -29.28
C THR A 436 -2.40 29.39 -29.49
N LEU A 437 -3.29 28.48 -29.88
CA LEU A 437 -2.93 27.14 -30.33
C LEU A 437 -3.70 26.83 -31.61
N ASP A 438 -2.97 26.74 -32.71
CA ASP A 438 -3.53 26.42 -34.02
C ASP A 438 -3.35 24.94 -34.33
N LEU A 439 -4.45 24.18 -34.36
CA LEU A 439 -4.48 22.76 -34.72
C LEU A 439 -5.15 22.53 -36.07
N THR A 440 -5.34 23.55 -36.91
CA THR A 440 -6.08 23.46 -38.19
C THR A 440 -5.61 22.31 -39.10
N HIS A 441 -4.32 21.98 -39.08
CA HIS A 441 -3.73 20.91 -39.91
C HIS A 441 -3.61 19.55 -39.19
N ALA A 442 -4.06 19.43 -37.93
CA ALA A 442 -3.90 18.24 -37.09
C ALA A 442 -5.02 17.19 -37.26
N GLN A 443 -5.31 16.78 -38.51
CA GLN A 443 -6.46 15.92 -38.84
C GLN A 443 -6.41 14.52 -38.20
N ASN A 444 -5.21 14.03 -37.87
CA ASN A 444 -4.99 12.71 -37.27
C ASN A 444 -5.12 12.68 -35.74
N LEU A 445 -5.35 13.83 -35.10
CA LEU A 445 -5.34 13.95 -33.65
C LEU A 445 -6.48 13.15 -33.03
N GLU A 446 -6.15 12.24 -32.12
CA GLU A 446 -7.09 11.40 -31.38
C GLU A 446 -7.32 11.92 -29.96
N THR A 447 -6.29 12.49 -29.34
CA THR A 447 -6.33 13.02 -27.97
C THR A 447 -5.62 14.37 -27.86
N LEU A 448 -6.35 15.36 -27.35
CA LEU A 448 -5.85 16.67 -26.99
C LEU A 448 -5.98 16.88 -25.48
N LYS A 449 -4.86 17.18 -24.81
CA LYS A 449 -4.83 17.60 -23.41
C LYS A 449 -4.13 18.94 -23.29
N VAL A 450 -4.84 19.95 -22.80
CA VAL A 450 -4.27 21.28 -22.52
C VAL A 450 -4.63 21.63 -21.08
N THR A 451 -3.66 21.58 -20.18
CA THR A 451 -3.91 21.77 -18.74
C THR A 451 -3.03 22.87 -18.16
N LYS A 452 -3.50 23.67 -17.20
CA LYS A 452 -2.69 24.75 -16.58
C LYS A 452 -2.12 25.79 -17.57
N CYS A 453 -2.55 25.84 -18.83
CA CYS A 453 -2.13 26.83 -19.83
C CYS A 453 -2.93 28.13 -19.64
N LYS A 454 -2.59 28.87 -18.59
CA LYS A 454 -3.36 30.03 -18.09
C LYS A 454 -3.42 31.21 -19.04
N ASP A 455 -2.58 31.26 -20.07
CA ASP A 455 -2.56 32.36 -21.03
C ASP A 455 -3.24 32.03 -22.35
N LEU A 456 -3.71 30.80 -22.54
CA LEU A 456 -4.36 30.37 -23.77
C LEU A 456 -5.75 31.00 -23.90
N VAL A 457 -5.92 31.86 -24.91
CA VAL A 457 -7.17 32.60 -25.21
C VAL A 457 -7.86 32.05 -26.46
N GLU A 458 -7.09 31.55 -27.43
CA GLU A 458 -7.62 31.09 -28.72
C GLU A 458 -7.15 29.65 -29.02
N LEU A 459 -8.09 28.83 -29.50
CA LEU A 459 -7.86 27.45 -29.90
C LEU A 459 -8.56 27.21 -31.24
N HIS A 460 -7.78 26.91 -32.28
CA HIS A 460 -8.30 26.60 -33.60
C HIS A 460 -8.19 25.10 -33.86
N PHE A 461 -9.25 24.50 -34.41
CA PHE A 461 -9.29 23.09 -34.73
C PHE A 461 -9.36 22.86 -36.26
N PRO A 462 -9.08 21.64 -36.75
CA PRO A 462 -9.27 21.29 -38.15
C PRO A 462 -10.71 21.47 -38.63
N LEU A 463 -10.90 21.92 -39.87
CA LEU A 463 -12.21 22.07 -40.52
C LEU A 463 -13.02 20.75 -40.54
N GLU A 464 -12.32 19.62 -40.66
CA GLU A 464 -12.89 18.27 -40.57
C GLU A 464 -11.94 17.39 -39.75
N SER A 465 -12.42 16.75 -38.68
CA SER A 465 -11.62 15.78 -37.91
C SER A 465 -12.40 14.50 -37.67
N LEU A 466 -11.92 13.42 -38.28
CA LEU A 466 -12.54 12.09 -38.20
C LEU A 466 -12.04 11.28 -37.00
N LYS A 467 -10.92 11.65 -36.36
CA LYS A 467 -10.23 10.80 -35.38
C LYS A 467 -10.27 11.29 -33.93
N LEU A 468 -10.64 12.54 -33.68
CA LEU A 468 -10.60 13.12 -32.33
C LEU A 468 -11.63 12.45 -31.41
N LYS A 469 -11.12 11.79 -30.36
CA LYS A 469 -11.92 11.03 -29.37
C LYS A 469 -11.92 11.69 -28.00
N ASN A 470 -10.82 12.33 -27.60
CA ASN A 470 -10.66 12.85 -26.25
C ASN A 470 -10.18 14.31 -26.27
N ILE A 471 -10.89 15.19 -25.58
CA ILE A 471 -10.48 16.57 -25.34
C ILE A 471 -10.50 16.83 -23.83
N SER A 472 -9.38 17.28 -23.28
CA SER A 472 -9.27 17.81 -21.92
C SER A 472 -8.68 19.22 -21.98
N LEU A 473 -9.44 20.21 -21.53
CA LEU A 473 -9.04 21.62 -21.47
C LEU A 473 -9.21 22.11 -20.03
N GLU A 474 -8.12 22.40 -19.35
CA GLU A 474 -8.12 22.74 -17.92
C GLU A 474 -7.32 24.02 -17.65
N TRP A 475 -7.93 24.93 -16.88
CA TRP A 475 -7.37 26.20 -16.43
C TRP A 475 -6.84 27.11 -17.56
N SER A 476 -7.52 27.13 -18.70
CA SER A 476 -7.27 28.09 -19.78
C SER A 476 -8.11 29.38 -19.63
N LYS A 477 -7.78 30.41 -20.43
CA LYS A 477 -8.56 31.65 -20.57
C LYS A 477 -9.56 31.60 -21.74
N LEU A 478 -9.79 30.43 -22.32
CA LEU A 478 -10.76 30.22 -23.40
C LEU A 478 -12.15 30.72 -23.00
N LYS A 479 -12.75 31.55 -23.86
CA LYS A 479 -14.11 32.06 -23.67
C LYS A 479 -15.14 31.24 -24.43
N ASN A 480 -14.78 30.76 -25.62
CA ASN A 480 -15.68 30.05 -26.52
C ASN A 480 -15.03 28.74 -26.97
N LEU A 481 -15.83 27.69 -27.12
CA LEU A 481 -15.39 26.41 -27.68
C LEU A 481 -16.45 25.87 -28.64
N ASN A 482 -16.11 25.76 -29.92
CA ASN A 482 -17.00 25.22 -30.93
C ASN A 482 -16.58 23.79 -31.31
N LEU A 483 -17.39 22.81 -30.91
CA LEU A 483 -17.17 21.40 -31.18
C LEU A 483 -18.13 20.81 -32.23
N THR A 484 -18.92 21.64 -32.93
CA THR A 484 -20.03 21.19 -33.82
C THR A 484 -19.68 20.11 -34.84
N ARG A 485 -18.41 20.03 -35.29
CA ARG A 485 -17.95 19.12 -36.34
C ARG A 485 -17.31 17.81 -35.82
N TYR A 486 -17.09 17.66 -34.50
CA TYR A 486 -16.34 16.53 -33.91
C TYR A 486 -17.26 15.41 -33.41
N GLN A 487 -17.93 14.71 -34.33
CA GLN A 487 -18.95 13.71 -34.02
C GLN A 487 -18.39 12.44 -33.31
N ASN A 488 -17.11 12.12 -33.52
CA ASN A 488 -16.46 10.93 -32.95
C ASN A 488 -15.91 11.13 -31.52
N LEU A 489 -16.11 12.31 -30.92
CA LEU A 489 -15.65 12.59 -29.57
C LEU A 489 -16.35 11.65 -28.56
N GLU A 490 -15.56 10.94 -27.76
CA GLU A 490 -16.03 10.00 -26.73
C GLU A 490 -15.94 10.61 -25.33
N ARG A 491 -14.96 11.49 -25.09
CA ARG A 491 -14.73 12.13 -23.79
C ARG A 491 -14.40 13.62 -23.92
N LEU A 492 -15.10 14.44 -23.13
CA LEU A 492 -14.89 15.88 -23.02
C LEU A 492 -14.73 16.28 -21.56
N ASP A 493 -13.54 16.76 -21.19
CA ASP A 493 -13.24 17.32 -19.87
C ASP A 493 -12.92 18.81 -19.99
N LEU A 494 -13.73 19.67 -19.37
CA LEU A 494 -13.60 21.13 -19.41
C LEU A 494 -13.51 21.68 -18.00
N ILE A 495 -12.33 22.15 -17.59
CA ILE A 495 -12.11 22.88 -16.34
C ILE A 495 -11.74 24.33 -16.68
N CYS A 496 -12.62 25.04 -17.38
CA CYS A 496 -12.29 26.33 -18.00
C CYS A 496 -13.01 27.50 -17.31
N GLY A 497 -12.27 28.22 -16.45
CA GLY A 497 -12.72 29.37 -15.64
C GLY A 497 -13.43 30.51 -16.36
N ASN A 498 -13.19 30.63 -17.67
CA ASN A 498 -13.67 31.74 -18.50
C ASN A 498 -14.61 31.32 -19.62
N LEU A 499 -14.93 30.03 -19.73
CA LEU A 499 -15.76 29.51 -20.82
C LEU A 499 -17.20 29.97 -20.62
N VAL A 500 -17.71 30.79 -21.56
CA VAL A 500 -19.07 31.35 -21.58
C VAL A 500 -19.94 30.70 -22.66
N GLU A 501 -19.32 30.18 -23.73
CA GLU A 501 -20.03 29.58 -24.86
C GLU A 501 -19.43 28.21 -25.23
N LEU A 502 -20.31 27.21 -25.36
CA LEU A 502 -19.96 25.84 -25.77
C LEU A 502 -20.97 25.38 -26.83
N HIS A 503 -20.49 25.11 -28.05
CA HIS A 503 -21.31 24.51 -29.10
C HIS A 503 -20.96 23.03 -29.27
N MET A 504 -21.95 22.15 -29.14
CA MET A 504 -21.81 20.70 -29.30
C MET A 504 -22.32 20.25 -30.68
N PRO A 505 -21.89 19.09 -31.20
CA PRO A 505 -22.42 18.55 -32.46
C PRO A 505 -23.92 18.33 -32.49
N ASP A 506 -24.52 18.65 -33.64
CA ASP A 506 -25.95 18.54 -33.88
C ASP A 506 -26.44 17.11 -34.19
N VAL A 507 -25.57 16.21 -34.67
CA VAL A 507 -25.93 14.87 -35.17
C VAL A 507 -24.83 13.83 -34.87
N ASN A 508 -25.23 12.59 -34.57
CA ASN A 508 -24.36 11.40 -34.45
C ASN A 508 -23.18 11.54 -33.46
N PHE A 509 -23.42 12.25 -32.35
CA PHE A 509 -22.40 12.50 -31.33
C PHE A 509 -22.17 11.26 -30.45
N LYS A 510 -20.94 10.74 -30.48
CA LYS A 510 -20.54 9.50 -29.78
C LYS A 510 -20.07 9.73 -28.33
N LEU A 511 -20.36 10.91 -27.76
CA LEU A 511 -19.87 11.29 -26.44
C LEU A 511 -20.43 10.36 -25.37
N LYS A 512 -19.53 9.71 -24.61
CA LYS A 512 -19.85 8.80 -23.50
C LYS A 512 -19.62 9.42 -22.12
N SER A 513 -18.73 10.40 -22.03
CA SER A 513 -18.37 11.08 -20.77
C SER A 513 -18.22 12.58 -20.97
N LEU A 514 -18.92 13.35 -20.14
CA LEU A 514 -18.83 14.81 -20.08
C LEU A 514 -18.50 15.27 -18.66
N ASN A 515 -17.44 16.05 -18.53
CA ASN A 515 -17.05 16.69 -17.28
C ASN A 515 -16.90 18.20 -17.50
N ILE A 516 -17.70 18.99 -16.82
CA ILE A 516 -17.64 20.46 -16.90
C ILE A 516 -17.45 20.99 -15.48
N CYS A 517 -16.35 21.70 -15.24
CA CYS A 517 -15.99 22.21 -13.94
C CYS A 517 -15.57 23.68 -14.00
N ARG A 518 -16.03 24.48 -13.03
CA ARG A 518 -15.63 25.89 -12.88
C ARG A 518 -15.82 26.75 -14.14
N SER A 519 -16.83 26.49 -14.97
CA SER A 519 -17.12 27.32 -16.14
C SER A 519 -18.05 28.50 -15.81
N LYS A 520 -18.14 29.45 -16.75
CA LYS A 520 -19.10 30.56 -16.75
C LYS A 520 -20.29 30.28 -17.70
N LEU A 521 -20.48 29.04 -18.12
CA LEU A 521 -21.60 28.61 -18.95
C LEU A 521 -22.90 28.86 -18.19
N ARG A 522 -23.84 29.55 -18.83
CA ARG A 522 -25.20 29.78 -18.30
C ARG A 522 -26.19 28.70 -18.68
N ILE A 523 -26.05 28.18 -19.90
CA ILE A 523 -26.90 27.16 -20.49
C ILE A 523 -25.99 26.04 -21.00
N ILE A 524 -26.35 24.80 -20.72
CA ILE A 524 -25.71 23.62 -21.31
C ILE A 524 -26.81 22.78 -21.97
N ASP A 525 -26.81 22.73 -23.30
CA ASP A 525 -27.67 21.83 -24.07
C ASP A 525 -26.85 20.64 -24.56
N ILE A 526 -27.19 19.45 -24.05
CA ILE A 526 -26.59 18.17 -24.43
C ILE A 526 -27.66 17.18 -24.87
N GLY A 527 -28.86 17.65 -25.19
CA GLY A 527 -30.01 16.79 -25.53
C GLY A 527 -29.81 15.91 -26.75
N ARG A 528 -28.81 16.20 -27.59
CA ARG A 528 -28.47 15.35 -28.76
C ARG A 528 -27.35 14.34 -28.49
N ALA A 529 -26.71 14.38 -27.32
CA ALA A 529 -25.67 13.44 -26.91
C ALA A 529 -26.27 12.11 -26.41
N GLN A 530 -27.00 11.40 -27.28
CA GLN A 530 -27.79 10.21 -26.92
C GLN A 530 -26.96 8.99 -26.45
N HIS A 531 -25.64 9.01 -26.63
CA HIS A 531 -24.71 7.96 -26.16
C HIS A 531 -24.07 8.29 -24.81
N LEU A 532 -24.43 9.41 -24.18
CA LEU A 532 -23.79 9.89 -22.96
C LEU A 532 -24.18 9.03 -21.77
N GLU A 533 -23.19 8.41 -21.14
CA GLU A 533 -23.40 7.52 -19.99
C GLU A 533 -23.04 8.21 -18.66
N ASN A 534 -22.12 9.17 -18.68
CA ASN A 534 -21.59 9.82 -17.48
C ASN A 534 -21.55 11.33 -17.65
N ILE A 535 -22.15 12.04 -16.70
CA ILE A 535 -22.10 13.51 -16.60
C ILE A 535 -21.58 13.90 -15.21
N ASN A 536 -20.59 14.78 -15.19
CA ASN A 536 -20.10 15.42 -13.99
C ASN A 536 -20.03 16.94 -14.18
N ILE A 537 -20.88 17.68 -13.48
CA ILE A 537 -20.94 19.14 -13.53
C ILE A 537 -20.62 19.68 -12.14
N LYS A 538 -19.49 20.39 -11.99
CA LYS A 538 -18.98 20.82 -10.69
C LYS A 538 -18.60 22.30 -10.63
N ASN A 539 -18.98 23.00 -9.57
CA ASN A 539 -18.59 24.40 -9.34
C ASN A 539 -18.95 25.35 -10.52
N ASN A 540 -20.03 25.07 -11.25
CA ASN A 540 -20.52 25.95 -12.32
C ASN A 540 -21.55 26.92 -11.75
N LEU A 541 -21.04 27.97 -11.10
CA LEU A 541 -21.86 28.92 -10.33
C LEU A 541 -22.78 29.80 -11.18
N TYR A 542 -22.53 29.88 -12.49
CA TYR A 542 -23.33 30.67 -13.43
C TYR A 542 -24.34 29.82 -14.20
N LEU A 543 -24.31 28.49 -14.03
CA LEU A 543 -25.21 27.58 -14.73
C LEU A 543 -26.62 27.76 -14.18
N VAL A 544 -27.53 28.17 -15.04
CA VAL A 544 -28.96 28.38 -14.73
C VAL A 544 -29.81 27.28 -15.35
N GLU A 545 -29.47 26.84 -16.57
CA GLU A 545 -30.26 25.87 -17.31
C GLU A 545 -29.41 24.70 -17.83
N LEU A 546 -29.91 23.49 -17.65
CA LEU A 546 -29.31 22.26 -18.16
C LEU A 546 -30.38 21.45 -18.90
N HIS A 547 -30.23 21.35 -20.21
CA HIS A 547 -31.11 20.54 -21.06
C HIS A 547 -30.48 19.17 -21.32
N LEU A 548 -31.06 18.12 -20.73
CA LEU A 548 -30.49 16.76 -20.69
C LEU A 548 -31.46 15.60 -21.02
N PRO A 549 -32.24 15.63 -22.13
CA PRO A 549 -33.11 14.52 -22.54
C PRO A 549 -32.32 13.31 -23.09
N ILE A 550 -31.56 12.63 -22.22
CA ILE A 550 -30.64 11.54 -22.58
C ILE A 550 -31.09 10.25 -21.90
N GLU A 551 -31.54 9.28 -22.68
CA GLU A 551 -32.08 8.02 -22.13
C GLU A 551 -30.99 7.13 -21.53
N LYS A 552 -29.82 7.01 -22.20
CA LYS A 552 -28.73 6.09 -21.83
C LYS A 552 -27.85 6.56 -20.66
N LEU A 553 -28.18 7.69 -20.03
CA LEU A 553 -27.41 8.24 -18.92
C LEU A 553 -27.44 7.30 -17.73
N LYS A 554 -26.27 6.85 -17.25
CA LYS A 554 -26.14 5.94 -16.08
C LYS A 554 -25.75 6.68 -14.81
N VAL A 555 -24.87 7.68 -14.92
CA VAL A 555 -24.35 8.43 -13.76
C VAL A 555 -24.48 9.92 -13.99
N PHE A 556 -25.20 10.59 -13.09
CA PHE A 556 -25.34 12.04 -13.08
C PHE A 556 -24.80 12.62 -11.76
N LYS A 557 -23.83 13.52 -11.87
CA LYS A 557 -23.25 14.24 -10.74
C LYS A 557 -23.35 15.74 -10.97
N LEU A 558 -23.96 16.43 -10.01
CA LEU A 558 -24.06 17.89 -9.96
C LEU A 558 -23.55 18.36 -8.60
N GLU A 559 -22.48 19.16 -8.58
CA GLU A 559 -21.88 19.67 -7.35
C GLU A 559 -21.70 21.20 -7.40
N CYS A 560 -22.10 21.92 -6.35
CA CYS A 560 -21.88 23.36 -6.21
C CYS A 560 -22.35 24.17 -7.44
N CYS A 561 -23.54 23.89 -7.95
CA CYS A 561 -24.16 24.62 -9.05
C CYS A 561 -25.37 25.42 -8.54
N ASP A 562 -25.72 26.50 -9.26
CA ASP A 562 -26.67 27.51 -8.79
C ASP A 562 -28.03 27.48 -9.51
N MET A 563 -28.38 26.34 -10.11
CA MET A 563 -29.65 26.14 -10.80
C MET A 563 -30.82 26.02 -9.82
N GLU A 564 -31.99 26.52 -10.24
CA GLU A 564 -33.24 26.48 -9.47
C GLU A 564 -34.04 25.19 -9.69
N ALA A 565 -34.03 24.66 -10.90
CA ALA A 565 -34.76 23.45 -11.27
C ALA A 565 -33.86 22.46 -12.03
N LEU A 566 -34.06 21.16 -11.77
CA LEU A 566 -33.39 20.08 -12.49
C LEU A 566 -34.43 19.06 -12.97
N ASN A 567 -34.49 18.87 -14.29
CA ASN A 567 -35.41 17.93 -14.91
C ASN A 567 -34.67 16.66 -15.39
N LEU A 568 -34.91 15.54 -14.71
CA LEU A 568 -34.36 14.22 -15.05
C LEU A 568 -35.40 13.25 -15.63
N THR A 569 -36.60 13.71 -16.04
CA THR A 569 -37.72 12.82 -16.42
C THR A 569 -37.39 11.85 -17.55
N HIS A 570 -36.46 12.22 -18.44
CA HIS A 570 -36.06 11.45 -19.62
C HIS A 570 -34.88 10.48 -19.34
N ASN A 571 -34.23 10.55 -18.18
CA ASN A 571 -33.03 9.75 -17.87
C ASN A 571 -33.41 8.36 -17.30
N ARG A 572 -34.08 7.54 -18.10
CA ARG A 572 -34.66 6.25 -17.67
C ARG A 572 -33.62 5.20 -17.25
N CYS A 573 -32.42 5.22 -17.83
CA CYS A 573 -31.34 4.30 -17.46
C CYS A 573 -30.46 4.79 -16.29
N LEU A 574 -30.85 5.87 -15.60
CA LEU A 574 -30.04 6.46 -14.54
C LEU A 574 -29.89 5.50 -13.37
N GLU A 575 -28.66 5.08 -13.08
CA GLU A 575 -28.30 4.19 -11.98
C GLU A 575 -27.89 4.94 -10.71
N LYS A 576 -27.21 6.08 -10.87
CA LYS A 576 -26.65 6.86 -9.76
C LYS A 576 -26.89 8.36 -9.94
N LEU A 577 -27.50 8.96 -8.92
CA LEU A 577 -27.75 10.39 -8.82
C LEU A 577 -26.96 10.98 -7.65
N HIS A 578 -26.09 11.95 -7.93
CA HIS A 578 -25.35 12.70 -6.91
C HIS A 578 -25.61 14.19 -7.05
N LEU A 579 -26.25 14.80 -6.06
CA LEU A 579 -26.51 16.23 -5.98
C LEU A 579 -25.89 16.79 -4.69
N VAL A 580 -24.82 17.56 -4.81
CA VAL A 580 -24.02 18.00 -3.67
C VAL A 580 -23.92 19.52 -3.65
N LYS A 581 -24.27 20.16 -2.53
CA LYS A 581 -24.16 21.62 -2.34
C LYS A 581 -24.88 22.44 -3.43
N CYS A 582 -26.00 21.94 -3.94
CA CYS A 582 -26.86 22.65 -4.90
C CYS A 582 -27.78 23.59 -4.12
N LYS A 583 -27.24 24.72 -3.66
CA LYS A 583 -27.86 25.57 -2.64
C LYS A 583 -29.15 26.26 -3.08
N ASN A 584 -29.39 26.40 -4.38
CA ASN A 584 -30.57 27.06 -4.90
C ASN A 584 -31.50 26.13 -5.67
N LEU A 585 -31.22 24.81 -5.66
CA LEU A 585 -32.10 23.82 -6.29
C LEU A 585 -33.38 23.65 -5.46
N LEU A 586 -34.49 24.14 -5.99
CA LEU A 586 -35.83 24.12 -5.39
C LEU A 586 -36.70 23.01 -5.98
N GLU A 587 -36.51 22.69 -7.26
CA GLU A 587 -37.32 21.69 -7.97
C GLU A 587 -36.45 20.57 -8.57
N LEU A 588 -36.87 19.32 -8.33
CA LEU A 588 -36.23 18.12 -8.88
C LEU A 588 -37.29 17.19 -9.47
N HIS A 589 -37.32 17.08 -10.79
CA HIS A 589 -38.16 16.08 -11.46
C HIS A 589 -37.37 14.79 -11.65
N MET A 590 -37.71 13.77 -10.86
CA MET A 590 -37.09 12.45 -10.93
C MET A 590 -37.43 11.72 -12.24
N PRO A 591 -36.55 10.81 -12.74
CA PRO A 591 -36.85 10.00 -13.92
C PRO A 591 -38.10 9.15 -13.69
N VAL A 592 -39.10 9.35 -14.53
CA VAL A 592 -40.33 8.56 -14.52
C VAL A 592 -39.95 7.16 -15.01
N GLU A 593 -40.22 6.12 -14.20
CA GLU A 593 -39.96 4.70 -14.54
C GLU A 593 -38.48 4.25 -14.55
N SER A 594 -37.55 4.95 -13.90
CA SER A 594 -36.18 4.40 -13.77
C SER A 594 -36.17 3.14 -12.90
N GLN A 595 -36.18 1.98 -13.57
CA GLN A 595 -35.93 0.67 -12.97
C GLN A 595 -34.44 0.48 -12.66
N GLU A 596 -33.55 1.37 -13.10
CA GLU A 596 -32.11 1.20 -12.89
C GLU A 596 -31.55 2.00 -11.72
N LEU A 597 -32.30 2.98 -11.18
CA LEU A 597 -31.82 3.88 -10.14
C LEU A 597 -31.58 3.14 -8.83
N LYS A 598 -30.30 2.85 -8.57
CA LYS A 598 -29.84 2.08 -7.41
C LYS A 598 -29.39 2.98 -6.26
N THR A 599 -28.95 4.20 -6.55
CA THR A 599 -28.39 5.07 -5.52
C THR A 599 -28.67 6.55 -5.72
N ILE A 600 -29.09 7.19 -4.64
CA ILE A 600 -29.33 8.63 -4.57
C ILE A 600 -28.51 9.21 -3.41
N TYR A 601 -27.70 10.22 -3.73
CA TYR A 601 -26.93 11.02 -2.78
C TYR A 601 -27.32 12.49 -2.91
N LEU A 602 -28.00 13.05 -1.91
CA LEU A 602 -28.25 14.48 -1.80
C LEU A 602 -27.57 15.03 -0.56
N TYR A 603 -26.70 16.00 -0.75
CA TYR A 603 -25.97 16.65 0.34
C TYR A 603 -26.14 18.16 0.26
N ARG A 604 -26.58 18.83 1.33
CA ARG A 604 -26.78 20.28 1.37
C ARG A 604 -27.68 20.80 0.24
N SER A 605 -28.93 20.36 0.25
CA SER A 605 -29.96 20.74 -0.73
C SER A 605 -31.07 21.58 -0.10
N LYS A 606 -31.67 22.48 -0.89
CA LYS A 606 -32.86 23.27 -0.52
C LYS A 606 -34.19 22.68 -1.04
N LEU A 607 -34.16 21.48 -1.61
CA LEU A 607 -35.37 20.78 -2.05
C LEU A 607 -36.35 20.61 -0.88
N SER A 608 -37.60 21.04 -1.10
CA SER A 608 -38.69 20.92 -0.11
C SER A 608 -39.44 19.59 -0.21
N ASN A 609 -39.49 18.99 -1.40
CA ASN A 609 -40.11 17.71 -1.67
C ASN A 609 -39.19 16.84 -2.53
N ILE A 610 -39.12 15.54 -2.23
CA ILE A 610 -38.54 14.52 -3.10
C ILE A 610 -39.55 13.41 -3.33
N ASN A 611 -39.88 13.15 -4.60
CA ASN A 611 -40.80 12.08 -4.99
C ASN A 611 -40.04 10.86 -5.55
N LEU A 612 -39.99 9.79 -4.76
CA LEU A 612 -39.35 8.49 -5.09
C LEU A 612 -40.36 7.38 -5.35
N THR A 613 -41.66 7.70 -5.52
CA THR A 613 -42.76 6.72 -5.61
C THR A 613 -42.54 5.64 -6.68
N ARG A 614 -41.86 5.97 -7.78
CA ARG A 614 -41.55 5.06 -8.91
C ARG A 614 -40.13 4.48 -8.90
N CYS A 615 -39.31 4.73 -7.88
CA CYS A 615 -37.91 4.27 -7.80
C CYS A 615 -37.77 2.93 -7.04
N GLN A 616 -38.33 1.85 -7.58
CA GLN A 616 -38.48 0.58 -6.86
C GLN A 616 -37.14 -0.14 -6.57
N ASN A 617 -36.17 -0.02 -7.47
CA ASN A 617 -34.87 -0.68 -7.39
C ASN A 617 -33.81 0.15 -6.64
N LEU A 618 -34.24 1.21 -5.94
CA LEU A 618 -33.38 2.04 -5.13
C LEU A 618 -32.85 1.23 -3.95
N LYS A 619 -31.54 1.01 -3.89
CA LYS A 619 -30.88 0.25 -2.82
C LYS A 619 -30.36 1.13 -1.69
N LYS A 620 -29.93 2.35 -2.02
CA LYS A 620 -29.39 3.31 -1.04
C LYS A 620 -29.92 4.72 -1.27
N LEU A 621 -30.45 5.30 -0.19
CA LEU A 621 -30.89 6.70 -0.12
C LEU A 621 -30.10 7.43 0.97
N ASP A 622 -29.40 8.48 0.57
CA ASP A 622 -28.51 9.24 1.45
C ASP A 622 -28.83 10.74 1.31
N LEU A 623 -29.56 11.28 2.29
CA LEU A 623 -30.00 12.68 2.34
C LEU A 623 -29.40 13.36 3.58
N VAL A 624 -28.44 14.25 3.36
CA VAL A 624 -27.65 14.86 4.45
C VAL A 624 -27.72 16.37 4.35
N GLN A 625 -28.01 17.03 5.47
CA GLN A 625 -28.16 18.48 5.53
C GLN A 625 -29.18 18.98 4.48
N CYS A 626 -30.32 18.28 4.41
CA CYS A 626 -31.44 18.63 3.54
C CYS A 626 -32.48 19.41 4.35
N ASN A 627 -32.05 20.53 4.94
CA ASN A 627 -32.77 21.27 5.99
C ASN A 627 -34.04 21.98 5.49
N ALA A 628 -34.35 21.91 4.19
CA ALA A 628 -35.60 22.40 3.62
C ALA A 628 -36.61 21.29 3.34
N LEU A 629 -36.21 20.01 3.43
CA LEU A 629 -37.03 18.88 3.07
C LEU A 629 -38.20 18.71 4.05
N LEU A 630 -39.42 18.91 3.55
CA LEU A 630 -40.68 18.78 4.30
C LEU A 630 -41.41 17.49 3.95
N GLU A 631 -41.29 17.03 2.70
CA GLU A 631 -42.00 15.86 2.18
C GLU A 631 -41.05 14.90 1.46
N LEU A 632 -41.14 13.62 1.79
CA LEU A 632 -40.40 12.54 1.15
C LEU A 632 -41.37 11.41 0.80
N HIS A 633 -41.68 11.25 -0.48
CA HIS A 633 -42.56 10.18 -0.94
C HIS A 633 -41.73 8.95 -1.29
N MET A 634 -41.75 7.95 -0.41
CA MET A 634 -41.05 6.67 -0.60
C MET A 634 -41.71 5.80 -1.69
N PRO A 635 -41.01 4.80 -2.25
CA PRO A 635 -41.58 3.89 -3.24
C PRO A 635 -42.87 3.19 -2.75
N ILE A 636 -43.91 3.14 -3.61
CA ILE A 636 -45.25 2.59 -3.27
C ILE A 636 -45.35 1.07 -3.50
N ASN A 637 -44.36 0.47 -4.16
CA ASN A 637 -44.27 -0.99 -4.36
C ASN A 637 -43.16 -1.58 -3.48
N ARG A 638 -43.01 -2.91 -3.47
CA ARG A 638 -41.92 -3.59 -2.73
C ARG A 638 -40.57 -3.02 -3.17
N SER A 639 -39.94 -2.29 -2.26
CA SER A 639 -38.69 -1.58 -2.52
C SER A 639 -37.48 -2.48 -2.26
N GLU A 640 -36.46 -2.34 -3.10
CA GLU A 640 -35.13 -2.94 -2.87
C GLU A 640 -34.26 -2.13 -1.89
N LEU A 641 -34.81 -1.15 -1.17
CA LEU A 641 -34.03 -0.27 -0.30
C LEU A 641 -33.38 -1.04 0.83
N GLU A 642 -32.05 -1.04 0.84
CA GLU A 642 -31.21 -1.71 1.83
C GLU A 642 -30.72 -0.74 2.91
N THR A 643 -30.52 0.53 2.57
CA THR A 643 -30.01 1.52 3.52
C THR A 643 -30.61 2.90 3.29
N ILE A 644 -31.09 3.50 4.38
CA ILE A 644 -31.51 4.90 4.42
C ILE A 644 -30.64 5.67 5.42
N TYR A 645 -30.07 6.78 4.97
CA TYR A 645 -29.37 7.76 5.79
C TYR A 645 -30.07 9.11 5.63
N LEU A 646 -30.67 9.61 6.70
CA LEU A 646 -31.27 10.93 6.79
C LEU A 646 -30.52 11.68 7.89
N ARG A 647 -29.91 12.81 7.56
CA ARG A 647 -29.30 13.68 8.56
C ARG A 647 -29.70 15.13 8.38
N ASP A 648 -30.06 15.80 9.47
CA ASP A 648 -30.40 17.24 9.49
C ASP A 648 -31.50 17.56 8.45
N SER A 649 -32.74 17.14 8.77
CA SER A 649 -33.93 17.26 7.93
C SER A 649 -35.10 17.86 8.70
N LYS A 650 -35.99 18.57 7.99
CA LYS A 650 -37.25 19.11 8.54
C LYS A 650 -38.45 18.19 8.36
N LEU A 651 -38.23 16.97 7.88
CA LEU A 651 -39.27 15.94 7.75
C LEU A 651 -40.00 15.72 9.08
N ARG A 652 -41.34 15.72 9.03
CA ARG A 652 -42.19 15.43 10.20
C ARG A 652 -42.58 13.96 10.30
N THR A 653 -42.71 13.28 9.17
CA THR A 653 -43.12 11.88 9.09
C THR A 653 -42.23 11.16 8.09
N LEU A 654 -41.89 9.90 8.38
CA LEU A 654 -41.15 9.03 7.47
C LEU A 654 -41.87 7.68 7.35
N ASN A 655 -42.35 7.38 6.15
CA ASN A 655 -43.03 6.11 5.90
C ASN A 655 -42.07 5.08 5.25
N LEU A 656 -41.75 4.01 5.98
CA LEU A 656 -40.92 2.89 5.54
C LEU A 656 -41.70 1.56 5.45
N THR A 657 -43.05 1.59 5.42
CA THR A 657 -43.86 0.36 5.55
C THR A 657 -43.58 -0.68 4.46
N LEU A 658 -43.18 -0.25 3.26
CA LEU A 658 -42.97 -1.09 2.06
C LEU A 658 -41.49 -1.38 1.74
N THR A 659 -40.56 -1.01 2.63
CA THR A 659 -39.12 -1.21 2.43
C THR A 659 -38.62 -2.45 3.18
N GLN A 660 -39.01 -3.64 2.68
CA GLN A 660 -38.80 -4.93 3.37
C GLN A 660 -37.33 -5.39 3.39
N ASN A 661 -36.52 -4.92 2.44
CA ASN A 661 -35.12 -5.31 2.30
C ASN A 661 -34.16 -4.40 3.12
N LEU A 662 -34.69 -3.53 3.97
CA LEU A 662 -33.86 -2.64 4.78
C LEU A 662 -32.93 -3.42 5.69
N LYS A 663 -31.64 -3.11 5.61
CA LYS A 663 -30.57 -3.64 6.47
C LYS A 663 -30.18 -2.66 7.56
N LYS A 664 -30.22 -1.35 7.26
CA LYS A 664 -29.79 -0.28 8.16
C LYS A 664 -30.65 0.97 8.01
N ILE A 665 -31.00 1.57 9.15
CA ILE A 665 -31.69 2.85 9.24
C ILE A 665 -30.82 3.81 10.05
N HIS A 666 -30.46 4.95 9.47
CA HIS A 666 -29.71 6.02 10.12
C HIS A 666 -30.51 7.33 10.02
N LEU A 667 -31.03 7.81 11.14
CA LEU A 667 -31.77 9.06 11.25
C LEU A 667 -31.03 9.95 12.25
N GLU A 668 -30.16 10.85 11.80
CA GLU A 668 -29.32 11.68 12.66
C GLU A 668 -29.81 13.13 12.65
N GLU A 669 -29.82 13.83 13.80
CA GLU A 669 -30.19 15.25 13.87
C GLU A 669 -31.56 15.56 13.19
N CYS A 670 -32.50 14.60 13.22
CA CYS A 670 -33.83 14.75 12.60
C CYS A 670 -34.82 15.36 13.60
N GLU A 671 -34.55 16.60 14.03
CA GLU A 671 -35.21 17.25 15.17
C GLU A 671 -36.72 17.53 14.99
N ASN A 672 -37.25 17.43 13.76
CA ASN A 672 -38.66 17.66 13.49
C ASN A 672 -39.47 16.39 13.27
N LEU A 673 -38.81 15.22 13.27
CA LEU A 673 -39.44 13.95 12.98
C LEU A 673 -40.29 13.51 14.19
N LEU A 674 -41.60 13.41 13.96
CA LEU A 674 -42.61 13.08 14.97
C LEU A 674 -42.96 11.59 14.94
N GLU A 675 -42.97 10.99 13.75
CA GLU A 675 -43.41 9.60 13.51
C GLU A 675 -42.57 8.93 12.42
N VAL A 676 -42.28 7.64 12.64
CA VAL A 676 -41.62 6.75 11.68
C VAL A 676 -42.44 5.47 11.56
N ASP A 677 -43.06 5.26 10.39
CA ASP A 677 -43.75 4.01 10.09
C ASP A 677 -42.71 2.97 9.68
N MET A 678 -42.38 2.07 10.60
CA MET A 678 -41.40 1.01 10.36
C MET A 678 -41.91 -0.02 9.32
N PRO A 679 -41.01 -0.74 8.63
CA PRO A 679 -41.39 -1.80 7.69
C PRO A 679 -42.29 -2.87 8.34
N ILE A 680 -43.29 -3.33 7.59
CA ILE A 680 -44.23 -4.36 8.06
C ILE A 680 -43.48 -5.66 8.40
N GLU A 681 -42.53 -6.03 7.55
CA GLU A 681 -41.58 -7.14 7.74
C GLU A 681 -40.22 -6.69 7.18
N SER A 682 -39.14 -6.88 7.96
CA SER A 682 -37.78 -6.58 7.51
C SER A 682 -36.81 -7.65 8.04
N PRO A 683 -36.72 -8.81 7.38
CA PRO A 683 -35.94 -9.95 7.86
C PRO A 683 -34.42 -9.71 7.84
N GLU A 684 -33.97 -8.65 7.16
CA GLU A 684 -32.55 -8.30 7.06
C GLU A 684 -32.15 -7.06 7.88
N LEU A 685 -33.09 -6.42 8.59
CA LEU A 685 -32.81 -5.19 9.35
C LEU A 685 -31.96 -5.50 10.56
N LYS A 686 -30.68 -5.13 10.51
CA LYS A 686 -29.69 -5.42 11.56
C LYS A 686 -29.44 -4.26 12.50
N ALA A 687 -29.56 -3.02 12.03
CA ALA A 687 -29.20 -1.87 12.82
C ALA A 687 -30.12 -0.67 12.62
N ILE A 688 -30.48 -0.04 13.74
CA ILE A 688 -31.23 1.21 13.78
C ILE A 688 -30.41 2.21 14.60
N TYR A 689 -30.11 3.36 13.99
CA TYR A 689 -29.48 4.50 14.63
C TYR A 689 -30.41 5.69 14.48
N MET A 690 -30.91 6.23 15.59
CA MET A 690 -31.79 7.38 15.60
C MET A 690 -31.31 8.42 16.61
N TYR A 691 -31.28 9.67 16.16
CA TYR A 691 -31.12 10.88 16.93
C TYR A 691 -32.23 11.84 16.50
N CYS A 692 -33.43 11.62 17.05
CA CYS A 692 -34.65 12.35 16.72
C CYS A 692 -35.29 12.90 18.00
N SER A 693 -35.06 14.17 18.32
CA SER A 693 -35.45 14.76 19.60
C SER A 693 -36.97 14.82 19.84
N LYS A 694 -37.79 14.97 18.79
CA LYS A 694 -39.26 15.07 18.86
C LYS A 694 -40.02 13.77 18.58
N LEU A 695 -39.32 12.66 18.35
CA LEU A 695 -39.96 11.37 18.08
C LEU A 695 -40.71 10.90 19.33
N LYS A 696 -42.02 10.67 19.24
CA LYS A 696 -42.86 10.29 20.40
C LYS A 696 -43.02 8.79 20.57
N THR A 697 -43.14 8.06 19.47
CA THR A 697 -43.40 6.62 19.48
C THR A 697 -42.52 5.94 18.45
N LEU A 698 -41.94 4.79 18.83
CA LEU A 698 -41.21 3.92 17.90
C LEU A 698 -41.70 2.48 18.04
N ARG A 699 -42.22 1.93 16.94
CA ARG A 699 -42.79 0.58 16.88
C ARG A 699 -41.92 -0.35 16.03
N ILE A 700 -41.13 -1.20 16.68
CA ILE A 700 -40.24 -2.18 16.03
C ILE A 700 -40.65 -3.63 16.33
N THR A 701 -41.93 -3.87 16.62
CA THR A 701 -42.45 -5.17 17.09
C THR A 701 -42.18 -6.35 16.13
N ARG A 702 -42.08 -6.08 14.82
CA ARG A 702 -41.92 -7.08 13.75
C ARG A 702 -40.49 -7.20 13.20
N THR A 703 -39.50 -6.50 13.77
CA THR A 703 -38.11 -6.51 13.29
C THR A 703 -37.27 -7.58 14.01
N GLN A 704 -37.48 -8.85 13.66
CA GLN A 704 -36.88 -9.99 14.36
C GLN A 704 -35.36 -10.15 14.16
N SER A 705 -34.78 -9.49 13.15
CA SER A 705 -33.35 -9.56 12.79
C SER A 705 -32.47 -8.49 13.45
N LEU A 706 -33.06 -7.61 14.26
CA LEU A 706 -32.38 -6.44 14.79
C LEU A 706 -31.24 -6.82 15.76
N GLU A 707 -29.99 -6.53 15.40
CA GLU A 707 -28.81 -6.81 16.21
C GLU A 707 -28.43 -5.60 17.11
N THR A 708 -28.64 -4.38 16.61
CA THR A 708 -28.18 -3.13 17.25
C THR A 708 -29.26 -2.05 17.22
N LEU A 709 -29.55 -1.44 18.37
CA LEU A 709 -30.48 -0.33 18.54
C LEU A 709 -29.80 0.85 19.25
N HIS A 710 -29.66 1.97 18.56
CA HIS A 710 -29.14 3.22 19.10
C HIS A 710 -30.22 4.30 19.01
N LEU A 711 -30.72 4.78 20.15
CA LEU A 711 -31.68 5.88 20.27
C LEU A 711 -31.05 7.00 21.11
N ILE A 712 -30.29 7.88 20.48
CA ILE A 712 -29.51 8.90 21.17
C ILE A 712 -30.32 10.20 21.21
N GLU A 713 -30.42 10.85 22.37
CA GLU A 713 -31.05 12.17 22.51
C GLU A 713 -32.50 12.23 21.97
N CYS A 714 -33.23 11.12 22.08
CA CYS A 714 -34.66 11.01 21.74
C CYS A 714 -35.52 11.54 22.90
N LYS A 715 -35.44 12.86 23.14
CA LYS A 715 -35.97 13.54 24.34
C LYS A 715 -37.47 13.36 24.55
N GLU A 716 -38.24 13.36 23.47
CA GLU A 716 -39.71 13.24 23.53
C GLU A 716 -40.25 11.81 23.44
N LEU A 717 -39.40 10.79 23.40
CA LEU A 717 -39.85 9.41 23.24
C LEU A 717 -40.64 8.93 24.47
N LEU A 718 -41.93 8.64 24.27
CA LEU A 718 -42.87 8.18 25.30
C LEU A 718 -43.04 6.66 25.27
N GLU A 719 -43.07 6.07 24.07
CA GLU A 719 -43.39 4.66 23.85
C GLU A 719 -42.38 4.00 22.91
N LEU A 720 -41.75 2.92 23.38
CA LEU A 720 -40.87 2.06 22.58
C LEU A 720 -41.38 0.62 22.61
N HIS A 721 -41.85 0.13 21.46
CA HIS A 721 -42.30 -1.25 21.33
C HIS A 721 -41.21 -2.12 20.72
N MET A 722 -40.51 -2.86 21.58
CA MET A 722 -39.42 -3.77 21.20
C MET A 722 -39.91 -4.98 20.39
N PRO A 723 -39.03 -5.62 19.60
CA PRO A 723 -39.41 -6.77 18.77
C PRO A 723 -39.79 -7.99 19.63
N ILE A 724 -40.94 -8.61 19.33
CA ILE A 724 -41.41 -9.80 20.03
C ILE A 724 -40.63 -11.02 19.52
N LYS A 725 -40.15 -11.89 20.43
CA LYS A 725 -39.32 -13.07 20.11
C LYS A 725 -38.00 -12.74 19.38
N SER A 726 -37.40 -11.58 19.59
CA SER A 726 -36.09 -11.25 19.01
C SER A 726 -34.94 -11.68 19.92
N TYR A 727 -34.40 -12.86 19.62
CA TYR A 727 -33.22 -13.40 20.29
C TYR A 727 -31.92 -12.89 19.71
N VAL A 728 -31.90 -11.89 18.83
CA VAL A 728 -30.67 -11.47 18.12
C VAL A 728 -30.17 -10.09 18.53
N VAL A 729 -30.94 -9.31 19.28
CA VAL A 729 -30.48 -8.00 19.80
C VAL A 729 -29.30 -8.21 20.74
N ARG A 730 -28.16 -7.58 20.40
CA ARG A 730 -26.90 -7.66 21.16
C ARG A 730 -26.57 -6.36 21.86
N ILE A 731 -26.86 -5.22 21.22
CA ILE A 731 -26.49 -3.90 21.73
C ILE A 731 -27.72 -3.00 21.74
N ILE A 732 -28.00 -2.42 22.91
CA ILE A 732 -28.97 -1.35 23.09
C ILE A 732 -28.24 -0.16 23.71
N TYR A 733 -28.26 0.97 23.02
CA TYR A 733 -27.78 2.25 23.52
C TYR A 733 -28.93 3.26 23.42
N MET A 734 -29.33 3.85 24.54
CA MET A 734 -30.45 4.79 24.58
C MET A 734 -30.17 5.98 25.49
N SER A 735 -30.48 7.18 25.00
CA SER A 735 -30.70 8.38 25.79
C SER A 735 -32.07 8.96 25.47
N CYS A 736 -33.02 8.76 26.39
CA CYS A 736 -34.44 9.07 26.20
C CYS A 736 -35.03 9.61 27.51
N SER A 737 -35.25 10.92 27.58
CA SER A 737 -35.62 11.57 28.85
C SER A 737 -37.04 11.28 29.35
N ARG A 738 -37.98 10.94 28.46
CA ARG A 738 -39.43 10.83 28.79
C ARG A 738 -39.98 9.40 28.75
N LEU A 739 -39.15 8.40 28.46
CA LEU A 739 -39.57 7.00 28.42
C LEU A 739 -39.76 6.49 29.85
N LYS A 740 -40.98 6.04 30.19
CA LYS A 740 -41.32 5.59 31.56
C LYS A 740 -41.06 4.12 31.83
N ALA A 741 -41.21 3.27 30.81
CA ALA A 741 -41.04 1.83 30.94
C ALA A 741 -40.29 1.27 29.73
N LEU A 742 -39.37 0.32 29.97
CA LEU A 742 -38.65 -0.40 28.94
C LEU A 742 -38.76 -1.91 29.15
N ASN A 743 -39.37 -2.60 28.20
CA ASN A 743 -39.54 -4.05 28.24
C ASN A 743 -38.56 -4.77 27.30
N LEU A 744 -37.60 -5.48 27.88
CA LEU A 744 -36.56 -6.25 27.20
C LEU A 744 -36.71 -7.77 27.41
N MET A 745 -37.85 -8.27 27.87
CA MET A 745 -38.03 -9.69 28.24
C MET A 745 -37.69 -10.69 27.12
N TRP A 746 -37.75 -10.27 25.86
CA TRP A 746 -37.48 -11.11 24.69
C TRP A 746 -36.04 -11.03 24.15
N THR A 747 -35.19 -10.12 24.65
CA THR A 747 -33.81 -9.89 24.14
C THR A 747 -32.77 -10.75 24.87
N GLN A 748 -32.86 -12.08 24.76
CA GLN A 748 -32.05 -13.01 25.57
C GLN A 748 -30.54 -13.03 25.25
N ASN A 749 -30.14 -12.55 24.07
CA ASN A 749 -28.74 -12.48 23.64
C ASN A 749 -28.12 -11.08 23.82
N LEU A 750 -28.75 -10.20 24.60
CA LEU A 750 -28.22 -8.88 24.88
C LEU A 750 -26.83 -9.00 25.53
N GLU A 751 -25.85 -8.30 24.98
CA GLU A 751 -24.45 -8.26 25.45
C GLU A 751 -24.15 -6.95 26.18
N MET A 752 -24.75 -5.85 25.72
CA MET A 752 -24.57 -4.51 26.27
C MET A 752 -25.90 -3.76 26.34
N LEU A 753 -26.20 -3.24 27.52
CA LEU A 753 -27.29 -2.29 27.75
C LEU A 753 -26.69 -0.98 28.27
N HIS A 754 -26.89 0.09 27.51
CA HIS A 754 -26.50 1.44 27.90
C HIS A 754 -27.73 2.34 27.87
N LEU A 755 -28.12 2.84 29.03
CA LEU A 755 -29.21 3.78 29.25
C LEU A 755 -28.62 5.01 29.92
N GLU A 756 -28.64 6.16 29.26
CA GLU A 756 -28.05 7.40 29.75
C GLU A 756 -29.10 8.51 29.71
N GLU A 757 -29.16 9.37 30.72
CA GLU A 757 -30.14 10.49 30.75
C GLU A 757 -31.62 10.06 30.60
N CYS A 758 -31.94 8.86 31.09
CA CYS A 758 -33.31 8.32 31.11
C CYS A 758 -34.10 8.83 32.33
N TYR A 759 -34.25 10.15 32.45
CA TYR A 759 -34.73 10.84 33.66
C TYR A 759 -36.17 10.51 34.11
N GLU A 760 -37.00 9.88 33.28
CA GLU A 760 -38.36 9.45 33.65
C GLU A 760 -38.53 7.93 33.70
N LEU A 761 -37.48 7.15 33.47
CA LEU A 761 -37.58 5.69 33.44
C LEU A 761 -37.85 5.13 34.85
N LEU A 762 -39.05 4.57 35.05
CA LEU A 762 -39.50 4.00 36.32
C LEU A 762 -39.38 2.47 36.34
N GLU A 763 -39.57 1.83 35.19
CA GLU A 763 -39.66 0.37 35.07
C GLU A 763 -38.73 -0.17 33.97
N LEU A 764 -37.91 -1.15 34.32
CA LEU A 764 -37.03 -1.88 33.39
C LEU A 764 -37.21 -3.38 33.57
N HIS A 765 -37.72 -4.06 32.55
CA HIS A 765 -37.89 -5.52 32.56
C HIS A 765 -36.81 -6.20 31.73
N LEU A 766 -35.84 -6.83 32.41
CA LEU A 766 -34.76 -7.61 31.79
C LEU A 766 -35.16 -9.08 31.60
N PRO A 767 -34.57 -9.81 30.62
CA PRO A 767 -34.83 -11.24 30.45
C PRO A 767 -34.45 -12.06 31.69
N ILE A 768 -35.30 -13.04 32.05
CA ILE A 768 -35.08 -13.96 33.19
C ILE A 768 -33.77 -14.76 33.05
N LYS A 769 -33.35 -15.05 31.82
CA LYS A 769 -32.06 -15.68 31.50
C LYS A 769 -31.37 -14.91 30.37
N CYS A 770 -30.47 -13.99 30.73
CA CYS A 770 -29.65 -13.24 29.76
C CYS A 770 -28.17 -13.63 29.91
N LEU A 771 -27.81 -14.82 29.44
CA LEU A 771 -26.48 -15.40 29.66
C LEU A 771 -25.35 -14.64 28.96
N LYS A 772 -25.65 -13.79 27.98
CA LYS A 772 -24.64 -13.03 27.23
C LYS A 772 -24.40 -11.61 27.75
N LEU A 773 -25.23 -11.12 28.67
CA LEU A 773 -25.16 -9.74 29.12
C LEU A 773 -23.92 -9.52 29.98
N LYS A 774 -23.01 -8.69 29.48
CA LYS A 774 -21.73 -8.38 30.12
C LYS A 774 -21.74 -7.01 30.77
N ASN A 775 -22.36 -6.03 30.12
CA ASN A 775 -22.26 -4.65 30.54
C ASN A 775 -23.64 -4.01 30.68
N ILE A 776 -23.91 -3.44 31.85
CA ILE A 776 -25.08 -2.61 32.13
C ILE A 776 -24.57 -1.25 32.59
N TYR A 777 -24.89 -0.22 31.82
CA TYR A 777 -24.71 1.18 32.17
C TYR A 777 -26.11 1.80 32.24
N ILE A 778 -26.54 2.24 33.42
CA ILE A 778 -27.77 2.99 33.63
C ILE A 778 -27.39 4.25 34.39
N ARG A 779 -27.37 5.40 33.70
CA ARG A 779 -26.99 6.68 34.29
C ARG A 779 -28.16 7.64 34.29
N CYS A 780 -28.30 8.39 35.37
CA CYS A 780 -29.29 9.47 35.48
C CYS A 780 -30.73 9.01 35.23
N SER A 781 -31.20 8.05 36.03
CA SER A 781 -32.53 7.42 35.89
C SER A 781 -33.34 7.47 37.19
N LYS A 782 -34.67 7.46 37.07
CA LYS A 782 -35.62 7.36 38.20
C LYS A 782 -36.01 5.92 38.55
N LEU A 783 -35.26 4.95 38.05
CA LEU A 783 -35.51 3.53 38.27
C LEU A 783 -35.43 3.21 39.78
N ARG A 784 -36.50 2.65 40.34
CA ARG A 784 -36.59 2.34 41.77
C ARG A 784 -36.07 0.95 42.14
N SER A 785 -36.26 -0.01 41.24
CA SER A 785 -35.89 -1.40 41.46
C SER A 785 -35.20 -1.98 40.22
N LEU A 786 -34.12 -2.73 40.42
CA LEU A 786 -33.46 -3.48 39.37
C LEU A 786 -33.24 -4.94 39.78
N ASN A 787 -33.82 -5.88 39.03
CA ASN A 787 -33.67 -7.30 39.27
C ASN A 787 -32.65 -7.92 38.29
N LEU A 788 -31.52 -8.35 38.83
CA LEU A 788 -30.41 -8.98 38.10
C LEU A 788 -30.24 -10.48 38.45
N THR A 789 -31.13 -11.08 39.24
CA THR A 789 -30.98 -12.45 39.78
C THR A 789 -30.63 -13.54 38.74
N GLY A 790 -31.07 -13.37 37.48
CA GLY A 790 -30.81 -14.26 36.35
C GLY A 790 -29.56 -13.99 35.51
N ILE A 791 -28.76 -12.96 35.83
CA ILE A 791 -27.67 -12.44 34.97
C ILE A 791 -26.30 -12.76 35.58
N ARG A 792 -25.82 -14.00 35.36
CA ARG A 792 -24.59 -14.52 36.01
C ARG A 792 -23.26 -14.13 35.33
N ASN A 793 -23.30 -13.66 34.08
CA ASN A 793 -22.11 -13.35 33.27
C ASN A 793 -21.79 -11.86 33.20
N LEU A 794 -22.39 -11.04 34.08
CA LEU A 794 -22.14 -9.60 34.14
C LEU A 794 -20.68 -9.34 34.51
N GLU A 795 -20.03 -8.45 33.77
CA GLU A 795 -18.66 -7.96 33.98
C GLU A 795 -18.67 -6.55 34.58
N THR A 796 -19.58 -5.68 34.13
CA THR A 796 -19.71 -4.29 34.60
C THR A 796 -21.16 -3.94 34.90
N LEU A 797 -21.39 -3.36 36.09
CA LEU A 797 -22.62 -2.70 36.49
C LEU A 797 -22.33 -1.25 36.89
N ASP A 798 -22.89 -0.30 36.16
CA ASP A 798 -22.77 1.13 36.46
C ASP A 798 -24.16 1.76 36.57
N LEU A 799 -24.51 2.20 37.76
CA LEU A 799 -25.78 2.84 38.15
C LEU A 799 -25.58 4.30 38.59
N LEU A 800 -24.56 4.99 38.06
CA LEU A 800 -24.21 6.37 38.43
C LEU A 800 -25.43 7.33 38.38
N GLN A 801 -25.63 8.12 39.44
CA GLN A 801 -26.71 9.12 39.52
C GLN A 801 -28.13 8.52 39.37
N CYS A 802 -28.34 7.28 39.81
CA CYS A 802 -29.67 6.68 39.96
C CYS A 802 -30.25 7.00 41.34
N GLU A 803 -30.61 8.26 41.57
CA GLU A 803 -30.97 8.79 42.89
C GLU A 803 -32.24 8.18 43.51
N ASP A 804 -33.12 7.56 42.72
CA ASP A 804 -34.35 6.94 43.22
C ASP A 804 -34.27 5.42 43.41
N MET A 805 -33.10 4.82 43.15
CA MET A 805 -32.86 3.39 43.30
C MET A 805 -32.97 2.97 44.78
N GLN A 806 -33.93 2.10 45.09
CA GLN A 806 -34.23 1.59 46.44
C GLN A 806 -33.98 0.10 46.58
N GLU A 807 -34.16 -0.67 45.51
CA GLU A 807 -34.02 -2.13 45.52
C GLU A 807 -33.09 -2.61 44.39
N LEU A 808 -32.04 -3.36 44.74
CA LEU A 808 -31.14 -3.99 43.78
C LEU A 808 -30.98 -5.47 44.13
N HIS A 809 -31.47 -6.36 43.24
CA HIS A 809 -31.38 -7.81 43.44
C HIS A 809 -30.26 -8.40 42.59
N MET A 810 -29.11 -8.67 43.21
CA MET A 810 -27.96 -9.30 42.54
C MET A 810 -28.14 -10.83 42.41
N PRO A 811 -27.48 -11.49 41.45
CA PRO A 811 -27.35 -12.95 41.43
C PRO A 811 -26.66 -13.49 42.69
N ILE A 812 -27.01 -14.73 43.07
CA ILE A 812 -26.34 -15.45 44.17
C ILE A 812 -24.83 -15.61 43.88
N GLU A 813 -24.47 -15.87 42.62
CA GLU A 813 -23.09 -16.00 42.14
C GLU A 813 -22.88 -15.16 40.87
N SER A 814 -21.90 -14.26 40.91
CA SER A 814 -21.48 -13.41 39.78
C SER A 814 -19.96 -13.54 39.54
N PRO A 815 -19.49 -14.69 39.01
CA PRO A 815 -18.07 -15.01 38.93
C PRO A 815 -17.24 -14.12 38.00
N LYS A 816 -17.88 -13.33 37.13
CA LYS A 816 -17.21 -12.46 36.16
C LYS A 816 -17.28 -10.97 36.48
N LEU A 817 -18.01 -10.60 37.53
CA LEU A 817 -18.30 -9.21 37.84
C LEU A 817 -17.03 -8.54 38.38
N LYS A 818 -16.51 -7.55 37.63
CA LYS A 818 -15.28 -6.83 37.93
C LYS A 818 -15.53 -5.45 38.50
N THR A 819 -16.54 -4.76 37.99
CA THR A 819 -16.81 -3.36 38.35
C THR A 819 -18.26 -3.18 38.72
N ILE A 820 -18.48 -2.56 39.88
CA ILE A 820 -19.78 -2.12 40.36
C ILE A 820 -19.65 -0.64 40.73
N ASN A 821 -20.47 0.20 40.13
CA ASN A 821 -20.66 1.59 40.52
C ASN A 821 -22.14 1.81 40.83
N ILE A 822 -22.48 2.15 42.08
CA ILE A 822 -23.87 2.43 42.50
C ILE A 822 -23.96 3.80 43.17
N SER A 823 -23.03 4.68 42.81
CA SER A 823 -22.92 6.00 43.38
C SER A 823 -24.16 6.86 43.19
N CYS A 824 -24.39 7.74 44.17
CA CYS A 824 -25.56 8.62 44.23
C CYS A 824 -26.90 7.85 44.16
N SER A 825 -27.05 6.76 44.93
CA SER A 825 -28.30 5.99 45.04
C SER A 825 -28.96 6.14 46.43
N LYS A 826 -30.27 5.83 46.49
CA LYS A 826 -31.07 5.76 47.73
C LYS A 826 -31.18 4.34 48.31
N LEU A 827 -30.28 3.43 47.93
CA LEU A 827 -30.28 2.06 48.44
C LEU A 827 -30.09 2.08 49.97
N ARG A 828 -30.87 1.25 50.68
CA ARG A 828 -30.68 1.01 52.13
C ARG A 828 -29.81 -0.21 52.39
N THR A 829 -29.98 -1.26 51.59
CA THR A 829 -29.25 -2.53 51.73
C THR A 829 -28.64 -2.93 50.38
N LEU A 830 -27.44 -3.48 50.41
CA LEU A 830 -26.76 -4.02 49.23
C LEU A 830 -26.24 -5.44 49.50
N TYR A 831 -26.80 -6.42 48.81
CA TYR A 831 -26.39 -7.83 48.88
C TYR A 831 -25.68 -8.22 47.59
N LEU A 832 -24.36 -8.44 47.63
CA LEU A 832 -23.53 -8.74 46.45
C LEU A 832 -23.37 -10.24 46.14
N GLY A 833 -23.81 -11.15 47.03
CA GLY A 833 -23.61 -12.59 46.84
C GLY A 833 -22.12 -12.97 46.69
N MET A 834 -21.83 -14.04 45.96
CA MET A 834 -20.45 -14.48 45.65
C MET A 834 -19.92 -13.80 44.38
N CYS A 835 -19.02 -12.82 44.55
CA CYS A 835 -18.34 -12.09 43.47
C CYS A 835 -16.80 -12.22 43.55
N PRO A 836 -16.21 -13.39 43.22
CA PRO A 836 -14.77 -13.65 43.42
C PRO A 836 -13.83 -12.82 42.53
N SER A 837 -14.33 -12.17 41.49
CA SER A 837 -13.54 -11.39 40.52
C SER A 837 -13.75 -9.89 40.61
N LEU A 838 -14.38 -9.40 41.70
CA LEU A 838 -14.66 -7.98 41.85
C LEU A 838 -13.36 -7.20 42.12
N GLU A 839 -13.06 -6.27 41.22
CA GLU A 839 -11.86 -5.44 41.25
C GLU A 839 -12.16 -4.02 41.77
N CYS A 840 -13.36 -3.50 41.47
CA CYS A 840 -13.77 -2.14 41.79
C CYS A 840 -15.23 -2.08 42.29
N LEU A 841 -15.42 -1.45 43.46
CA LEU A 841 -16.71 -1.17 44.06
C LEU A 841 -16.79 0.32 44.45
N ASP A 842 -17.58 1.08 43.70
CA ASP A 842 -17.82 2.49 43.95
C ASP A 842 -19.22 2.74 44.54
N LEU A 843 -19.22 3.30 45.74
CA LEU A 843 -20.40 3.62 46.56
C LEU A 843 -20.41 5.10 46.98
N HIS A 844 -19.75 5.98 46.23
CA HIS A 844 -19.69 7.39 46.60
C HIS A 844 -21.09 8.03 46.64
N ASN A 845 -21.31 8.93 47.60
CA ASN A 845 -22.58 9.65 47.78
C ASN A 845 -23.85 8.78 47.96
N CYS A 846 -23.72 7.53 48.42
CA CYS A 846 -24.85 6.69 48.84
C CYS A 846 -25.24 6.98 50.31
N PHE A 847 -25.88 8.12 50.57
CA PHE A 847 -26.11 8.62 51.94
C PHE A 847 -27.10 7.79 52.77
N THR A 848 -27.94 6.97 52.14
CA THR A 848 -29.00 6.17 52.79
C THR A 848 -28.60 4.73 53.05
N LEU A 849 -27.38 4.32 52.66
CA LEU A 849 -26.94 2.93 52.73
C LEU A 849 -26.66 2.55 54.20
N GLU A 850 -27.47 1.65 54.74
CA GLU A 850 -27.42 1.22 56.14
C GLU A 850 -26.64 -0.10 56.27
N GLU A 851 -26.83 -1.04 55.33
CA GLU A 851 -26.24 -2.38 55.35
C GLU A 851 -25.57 -2.76 54.01
N VAL A 852 -24.36 -3.31 54.08
CA VAL A 852 -23.68 -3.93 52.93
C VAL A 852 -23.25 -5.34 53.28
N SER A 853 -23.64 -6.31 52.45
CA SER A 853 -23.18 -7.69 52.50
C SER A 853 -22.35 -8.04 51.27
N ALA A 854 -21.05 -8.27 51.49
CA ALA A 854 -20.06 -8.50 50.44
C ALA A 854 -18.99 -9.54 50.87
N PRO A 855 -18.30 -10.21 49.92
CA PRO A 855 -17.18 -11.10 50.23
C PRO A 855 -15.96 -10.36 50.84
N VAL A 856 -15.19 -11.05 51.69
CA VAL A 856 -13.93 -10.54 52.27
C VAL A 856 -12.95 -10.19 51.13
N GLY A 857 -12.48 -8.93 51.05
CA GLY A 857 -11.49 -8.48 50.06
C GLY A 857 -12.01 -7.58 48.94
N CYS A 858 -13.33 -7.40 48.83
CA CYS A 858 -14.00 -6.61 47.77
C CYS A 858 -14.13 -5.10 48.05
N LEU A 859 -13.73 -4.62 49.23
CA LEU A 859 -13.99 -3.26 49.70
C LEU A 859 -12.75 -2.37 49.51
N SER A 860 -12.52 -1.86 48.29
CA SER A 860 -11.52 -0.80 48.01
C SER A 860 -12.14 0.59 47.80
N GLY A 861 -13.41 0.78 48.20
CA GLY A 861 -14.20 1.99 47.93
C GLY A 861 -14.06 3.11 48.97
N ARG A 862 -14.07 4.37 48.51
CA ARG A 862 -14.16 5.58 49.35
C ARG A 862 -15.58 5.79 49.89
N VAL A 863 -15.88 5.25 51.07
CA VAL A 863 -17.16 5.49 51.76
C VAL A 863 -17.06 6.76 52.62
N ARG A 864 -17.90 7.77 52.36
CA ARG A 864 -17.86 9.09 53.05
C ARG A 864 -18.70 9.17 54.34
N HIS A 865 -19.49 8.15 54.68
CA HIS A 865 -20.37 8.11 55.86
C HIS A 865 -20.22 6.81 56.68
N PRO A 866 -20.53 6.81 58.00
CA PRO A 866 -20.49 5.60 58.80
C PRO A 866 -21.65 4.67 58.41
N LEU A 867 -21.34 3.53 57.79
CA LEU A 867 -22.30 2.43 57.57
C LEU A 867 -22.74 1.89 58.95
N GLN A 868 -24.06 1.68 59.14
CA GLN A 868 -24.59 1.16 60.42
C GLN A 868 -24.21 -0.31 60.64
N ARG A 869 -24.09 -1.10 59.57
CA ARG A 869 -23.74 -2.53 59.65
C ARG A 869 -23.03 -3.01 58.37
N ILE A 870 -21.86 -3.62 58.52
CA ILE A 870 -21.17 -4.33 57.42
C ILE A 870 -21.18 -5.82 57.75
N ILE A 871 -21.85 -6.63 56.94
CA ILE A 871 -21.93 -8.08 57.12
C ILE A 871 -20.99 -8.73 56.10
N VAL A 872 -19.79 -9.08 56.54
CA VAL A 872 -18.82 -9.75 55.68
C VAL A 872 -19.05 -11.26 55.75
N THR A 873 -19.37 -11.88 54.61
CA THR A 873 -19.65 -13.33 54.52
C THR A 873 -18.56 -14.07 53.75
N GLY A 874 -17.91 -15.05 54.39
CA GLY A 874 -17.11 -16.10 53.73
C GLY A 874 -15.59 -15.92 53.72
N SER A 875 -14.87 -16.98 54.04
CA SER A 875 -13.41 -17.08 54.08
C SER A 875 -12.80 -17.39 52.70
N TYR A 876 -12.54 -16.36 51.88
CA TYR A 876 -11.66 -16.48 50.71
C TYR A 876 -10.75 -15.26 50.64
N ILE A 877 -9.47 -15.46 50.94
CA ILE A 877 -8.42 -14.44 50.84
C ILE A 877 -7.95 -14.43 49.39
N ASN A 878 -8.23 -13.35 48.65
CA ASN A 878 -7.45 -12.99 47.48
C ASN A 878 -7.03 -11.53 47.57
N LYS A 879 -5.77 -11.29 47.18
CA LYS A 879 -5.01 -10.05 47.37
C LYS A 879 -5.77 -8.81 46.87
N CYS A 880 -6.07 -7.89 47.78
CA CYS A 880 -6.38 -6.49 47.46
C CYS A 880 -5.60 -5.58 48.43
N ASN A 881 -4.87 -4.61 47.87
CA ASN A 881 -4.09 -3.63 48.60
C ASN A 881 -4.92 -2.37 48.87
N GLN A 882 -4.84 -1.89 50.12
CA GLN A 882 -5.27 -0.60 50.68
C GLN A 882 -6.78 -0.26 50.74
N VAL A 883 -7.23 0.05 51.95
CA VAL A 883 -8.55 0.62 52.32
C VAL A 883 -8.28 1.97 52.97
N ASP A 884 -8.70 3.08 52.35
CA ASP A 884 -8.55 4.43 52.92
C ASP A 884 -9.92 5.07 53.21
N PHE A 885 -10.16 5.40 54.49
CA PHE A 885 -11.30 6.23 54.93
C PHE A 885 -10.86 7.70 55.03
N PHE A 886 -11.41 8.60 54.20
CA PHE A 886 -11.14 10.05 54.29
C PHE A 886 -12.39 10.88 54.60
N ARG A 887 -12.27 11.79 55.58
CA ARG A 887 -13.21 12.87 55.92
C ARG A 887 -13.13 14.02 54.88
N LYS A 888 -14.32 14.55 54.51
CA LYS A 888 -14.64 15.85 53.89
C LYS A 888 -13.55 16.61 53.09
N SER A 889 -13.83 16.86 51.80
CA SER A 889 -13.64 18.18 51.16
C SER A 889 -14.23 18.21 49.74
N ASN A 890 -14.76 19.38 49.38
CA ASN A 890 -15.49 19.72 48.15
C ASN A 890 -14.65 19.55 46.86
N CYS A 891 -15.29 19.23 45.72
CA CYS A 891 -15.08 19.84 44.39
C CYS A 891 -15.99 19.23 43.30
N VAL A 892 -16.26 20.06 42.28
CA VAL A 892 -17.26 20.06 41.19
C VAL A 892 -16.87 19.13 40.02
N PRO A 893 -17.80 18.61 39.18
CA PRO A 893 -17.49 17.62 38.13
C PRO A 893 -17.04 18.26 36.81
N ASP A 894 -16.15 17.59 36.08
CA ASP A 894 -15.77 17.97 34.71
C ASP A 894 -15.86 16.78 33.75
N GLU A 895 -16.45 17.05 32.59
CA GLU A 895 -16.74 16.15 31.47
C GLU A 895 -15.50 15.86 30.59
N LYS A 896 -15.67 14.85 29.72
CA LYS A 896 -14.93 14.53 28.48
C LYS A 896 -13.82 13.48 28.58
N ARG A 897 -14.10 12.34 27.95
CA ARG A 897 -13.40 11.78 26.77
C ARG A 897 -13.70 10.30 26.66
N TYR A 898 -14.32 9.83 25.57
CA TYR A 898 -13.94 8.59 24.89
C TYR A 898 -14.45 8.63 23.45
N ASP A 899 -13.51 8.73 22.51
CA ASP A 899 -13.72 8.57 21.08
C ASP A 899 -12.55 7.73 20.58
N CYS A 900 -12.80 6.54 20.01
CA CYS A 900 -11.98 5.80 19.04
C CYS A 900 -12.22 4.28 19.12
N VAL A 901 -12.98 3.71 18.17
CA VAL A 901 -12.59 2.48 17.45
C VAL A 901 -13.26 2.52 16.08
N ASN A 902 -12.48 2.66 15.00
CA ASN A 902 -12.84 2.16 13.67
C ASN A 902 -11.65 2.27 12.71
N LYS A 903 -11.16 1.13 12.20
CA LYS A 903 -10.75 0.90 10.80
C LYS A 903 -9.99 -0.43 10.66
N LEU A 904 -10.64 -1.42 10.06
CA LEU A 904 -9.98 -2.46 9.27
C LEU A 904 -10.78 -2.60 7.98
N GLY A 905 -10.13 -2.39 6.84
CA GLY A 905 -10.72 -2.43 5.52
C GLY A 905 -9.67 -2.76 4.45
N CYS A 906 -10.02 -3.74 3.61
CA CYS A 906 -9.25 -4.48 2.61
C CYS A 906 -8.71 -3.69 1.40
N ARG A 907 -7.81 -4.31 0.60
CA ARG A 907 -7.77 -4.37 -0.90
C ARG A 907 -6.61 -5.31 -1.33
N ALA A 908 -6.82 -6.40 -2.08
CA ALA A 908 -7.19 -6.58 -3.50
C ALA A 908 -6.01 -6.48 -4.48
N THR A 909 -5.90 -7.53 -5.30
CA THR A 909 -4.85 -8.00 -6.21
C THR A 909 -4.74 -7.23 -7.53
N ASN A 910 -3.52 -6.96 -8.00
CA ASN A 910 -3.20 -6.59 -9.39
C ASN A 910 -2.13 -7.53 -9.98
N VAL A 911 -2.27 -7.87 -11.26
CA VAL A 911 -1.34 -8.70 -12.05
C VAL A 911 -0.53 -7.78 -12.97
N GLU A 912 0.79 -7.96 -13.02
CA GLU A 912 1.72 -7.17 -13.84
C GLU A 912 2.52 -8.07 -14.81
N PHE A 913 2.98 -7.47 -15.91
CA PHE A 913 3.78 -8.11 -16.96
C PHE A 913 5.20 -7.51 -17.00
N VAL A 914 6.22 -8.33 -17.19
CA VAL A 914 7.63 -7.91 -17.41
C VAL A 914 8.12 -8.59 -18.70
N ILE A 915 8.68 -7.83 -19.64
CA ILE A 915 9.21 -8.38 -20.91
C ILE A 915 10.73 -8.46 -20.80
N VAL A 916 11.29 -9.64 -21.08
CA VAL A 916 12.73 -9.89 -21.22
C VAL A 916 13.05 -10.01 -22.71
N LEU A 917 13.98 -9.17 -23.17
CA LEU A 917 14.47 -9.12 -24.54
C LEU A 917 15.88 -9.72 -24.55
N VAL A 918 16.06 -10.84 -25.24
CA VAL A 918 17.39 -11.41 -25.53
C VAL A 918 17.69 -11.08 -26.97
#